data_AF-A0A661S3L3-F1
#
_entry.id   AF-A0A661S3L3-F1
#
_cell.length_a   1.000
_cell.length_b   1.000
_cell.length_c   1.000
_cell.angle_alpha   90.00
_cell.angle_beta   90.00
_cell.angle_gamma   90.00
#
_symmetry.space_group_name_H-M   'P 1'
#
loop_
_entity.id
_entity.type
_entity.pdbx_description
1 polymer ?
#
loop_
_entity_poly.entity_id
_entity_poly.type
_entity_poly.pdbx_seq_one_letter_code
_entity_poly.pdbx_strand_id
1 'polypeptide(L)'
;KTIEKSTKNKNGTPERVYLQKLKAKVLSIHARLNGYNDIKGINVEQEALSFARDPIEFIRSFNKESKESRVVVFDWERDLKRQLMVPPGFFLLVRCKTGFRARILGEKKFIKTSIKTYLGYEEGIPILDGQGFFALFFPKEIKDQHEQCTLTLRVFETNGTQIEKASLLYLAPSDVLYMQSSFTRQEIVKTPFLKLLGTTRQGGMMRAAAWWGRLDSRYDGILGANMAKHQPENRWMVLSRYRIWAVFQGYSIALAPDCLEKFIFSYDHGGKWLFHIPTSEGKYYALELCLTIDPEDNHVSLSLLRVKSSEKNSSFLDDDKGVTLIIRPDIEDRSFHETVKAFKGAENAWPHAIASFDDRFVFSLSNGKNLSIAISKGDFVHEPEWHYMIHRPLEAQRGLDPDSDLFSPGYFKVFCLGGEKVLLNADVIENQDKKICFDELLNDLDSKVFEKRTPLFEAVNKSLDAFIVDRGSDKSIMAGYPWFLDWGRDSLIFCRGLIELGRFSEARAVLRLFGRFENNGTLPNMICGEDAGNIETSDAPLWFFACCKDLIKNEKNSDFLNESLDGRSVKDILLSIAYSLIKGTKTGVVADPETLLLYSPAHFTWMDTNFPAGSPRQGYPVEIQALWYNALDFLASVDTDNKIDWQKKAKRVQEAVLDHFYNARSGFFSDCLHSDGPFGAKNALADDALRPNQLFLFTLDVIKDKKIAQKCVETCQELLVPGGIRSLADRKVKMPIHIFYNDKLLKDPHAPYSGEYKGDEDTQRKPAYHNGTAWTWPFPVFCEAWAKVFGRNSHSTSLAWLGSVLDLMRKGAAGYIPEILDGDFPHTPRGCDAQAWGSSEVARVIHWLRH
;
A
#
# COMPACT_ATOMS: atom_id res chain seq x y z
N LYS A 1 -26.64 64.43 -7.65
CA LYS A 1 -27.31 63.47 -6.74
C LYS A 1 -28.24 62.59 -7.57
N THR A 2 -27.71 61.50 -8.11
CA THR A 2 -28.52 60.41 -8.65
C THR A 2 -27.81 59.15 -8.20
N ILE A 3 -28.17 58.68 -7.01
CA ILE A 3 -27.70 57.42 -6.46
C ILE A 3 -28.43 56.37 -7.27
N GLU A 4 -27.78 55.82 -8.29
CA GLU A 4 -28.20 54.56 -8.89
C GLU A 4 -28.30 53.55 -7.75
N LYS A 5 -29.51 53.05 -7.51
CA LYS A 5 -29.76 51.91 -6.64
C LYS A 5 -28.98 50.73 -7.22
N SER A 6 -27.75 50.56 -6.75
CA SER A 6 -26.98 49.33 -6.87
C SER A 6 -27.87 48.21 -6.36
N THR A 7 -28.33 47.38 -7.29
CA THR A 7 -28.83 46.04 -7.04
C THR A 7 -27.75 45.32 -6.25
N LYS A 8 -27.89 45.29 -4.92
CA LYS A 8 -27.06 44.46 -4.07
C LYS A 8 -27.28 43.02 -4.54
N ASN A 9 -26.24 42.40 -5.08
CA ASN A 9 -26.24 40.96 -5.21
C ASN A 9 -26.42 40.37 -3.80
N LYS A 10 -27.09 39.22 -3.66
CA LYS A 10 -27.50 38.63 -2.35
C LYS A 10 -26.35 38.43 -1.34
N ASN A 11 -25.09 38.62 -1.77
CA ASN A 11 -23.85 38.41 -1.02
C ASN A 11 -23.16 39.71 -0.52
N GLY A 12 -23.84 40.86 -0.52
CA GLY A 12 -23.38 42.10 0.14
C GLY A 12 -22.22 42.87 -0.51
N THR A 13 -21.56 42.31 -1.54
CA THR A 13 -20.53 43.01 -2.34
C THR A 13 -21.17 43.81 -3.48
N PRO A 14 -20.78 45.08 -3.71
CA PRO A 14 -21.27 45.84 -4.87
C PRO A 14 -20.94 45.12 -6.18
N GLU A 15 -21.92 45.00 -7.07
CA GLU A 15 -21.81 44.26 -8.34
C GLU A 15 -20.60 44.66 -9.18
N ARG A 16 -20.31 45.97 -9.26
CA ARG A 16 -19.13 46.50 -9.95
C ARG A 16 -17.81 45.98 -9.37
N VAL A 17 -17.70 45.88 -8.04
CA VAL A 17 -16.50 45.39 -7.34
C VAL A 17 -16.34 43.88 -7.57
N TYR A 18 -17.44 43.13 -7.47
CA TYR A 18 -17.48 41.70 -7.75
C TYR A 18 -16.99 41.40 -9.18
N LEU A 19 -17.55 42.09 -10.17
CA LEU A 19 -17.16 41.90 -11.57
C LEU A 19 -15.71 42.31 -11.83
N GLN A 20 -15.21 43.39 -11.21
CA GLN A 20 -13.80 43.78 -11.32
C GLN A 20 -12.85 42.72 -10.75
N LYS A 21 -13.17 42.12 -9.59
CA LYS A 21 -12.37 41.02 -9.01
C LYS A 21 -12.29 39.82 -9.96
N LEU A 22 -13.41 39.43 -10.57
CA LEU A 22 -13.46 38.34 -11.55
C LEU A 22 -12.67 38.66 -12.82
N LYS A 23 -12.86 39.84 -13.41
CA LYS A 23 -12.11 40.30 -14.59
C LYS A 23 -10.60 40.27 -14.33
N ALA A 24 -10.15 40.77 -13.19
CA ALA A 24 -8.74 40.74 -12.80
C ALA A 24 -8.20 39.31 -12.68
N LYS A 25 -8.97 38.39 -12.09
CA LYS A 25 -8.59 36.99 -11.97
C LYS A 25 -8.51 36.29 -13.33
N VAL A 26 -9.48 36.51 -14.21
CA VAL A 26 -9.47 36.00 -15.60
C VAL A 26 -8.23 36.47 -16.36
N LEU A 27 -7.90 37.76 -16.29
CA LEU A 27 -6.68 38.29 -16.92
C LEU A 27 -5.40 37.65 -16.37
N SER A 28 -5.37 37.38 -15.06
CA SER A 28 -4.23 36.67 -14.44
C SER A 28 -4.14 35.21 -14.88
N ILE A 29 -5.28 34.55 -15.12
CA ILE A 29 -5.34 33.19 -15.69
C ILE A 29 -4.78 33.19 -17.11
N HIS A 30 -5.21 34.13 -17.96
CA HIS A 30 -4.64 34.30 -19.32
C HIS A 30 -3.13 34.52 -19.27
N ALA A 31 -2.66 35.44 -18.41
CA ALA A 31 -1.24 35.72 -18.28
C ALA A 31 -0.43 34.49 -17.82
N ARG A 32 -0.99 33.68 -16.91
CA ARG A 32 -0.31 32.47 -16.42
C ARG A 32 -0.28 31.34 -17.44
N LEU A 33 -1.35 31.13 -18.19
CA LEU A 33 -1.48 30.01 -19.13
C LEU A 33 -0.92 30.29 -20.51
N ASN A 34 -1.11 31.52 -21.01
CA ASN A 34 -0.73 31.91 -22.38
C ASN A 34 0.49 32.83 -22.40
N GLY A 35 0.97 33.30 -21.25
CA GLY A 35 1.96 34.38 -21.17
C GLY A 35 1.33 35.76 -21.38
N TYR A 36 2.15 36.80 -21.45
CA TYR A 36 1.69 38.18 -21.72
C TYR A 36 1.44 38.37 -23.22
N ASN A 37 0.17 38.35 -23.64
CA ASN A 37 -0.27 38.50 -25.04
C ASN A 37 -1.32 39.60 -25.20
N ASP A 38 -1.58 40.00 -26.46
CA ASP A 38 -2.70 40.90 -26.79
C ASP A 38 -4.05 40.21 -26.49
N ILE A 39 -4.91 40.90 -25.75
CA ILE A 39 -6.26 40.44 -25.39
C ILE A 39 -7.33 40.89 -26.39
N LYS A 40 -6.94 41.50 -27.52
CA LYS A 40 -7.86 41.93 -28.57
C LYS A 40 -8.71 40.76 -29.07
N GLY A 41 -10.03 40.92 -28.97
CA GLY A 41 -11.01 39.87 -29.31
C GLY A 41 -11.50 39.05 -28.11
N ILE A 42 -10.89 39.20 -26.92
CA ILE A 42 -11.34 38.56 -25.68
C ILE A 42 -12.40 39.45 -25.01
N ASN A 43 -13.61 38.92 -24.84
CA ASN A 43 -14.62 39.57 -24.01
C ASN A 43 -14.43 39.20 -22.54
N VAL A 44 -13.55 39.94 -21.86
CA VAL A 44 -13.17 39.70 -20.45
C VAL A 44 -14.39 39.71 -19.51
N GLU A 45 -15.44 40.46 -19.84
CA GLU A 45 -16.67 40.47 -19.04
C GLU A 45 -17.46 39.16 -19.15
N GLN A 46 -17.64 38.67 -20.37
CA GLN A 46 -18.29 37.39 -20.61
C GLN A 46 -17.50 36.24 -19.99
N GLU A 47 -16.17 36.25 -20.11
CA GLU A 47 -15.31 35.25 -19.48
C GLU A 47 -15.36 35.33 -17.95
N ALA A 48 -15.40 36.53 -17.35
CA ALA A 48 -15.57 36.70 -15.91
C ALA A 48 -16.88 36.06 -15.41
N LEU A 49 -17.98 36.20 -16.17
CA LEU A 49 -19.25 35.54 -15.85
C LEU A 49 -19.19 34.03 -16.03
N SER A 50 -18.47 33.54 -17.05
CA SER A 50 -18.23 32.10 -17.26
C SER A 50 -17.44 31.49 -16.10
N PHE A 51 -16.33 32.13 -15.72
CA PHE A 51 -15.49 31.75 -14.59
C PHE A 51 -16.24 31.75 -13.26
N ALA A 52 -17.12 32.73 -13.03
CA ALA A 52 -17.94 32.80 -11.84
C ALA A 52 -19.01 31.69 -11.76
N ARG A 53 -19.48 31.21 -12.92
CA ARG A 53 -20.50 30.16 -13.00
C ARG A 53 -19.89 28.79 -12.79
N ASP A 54 -18.80 28.49 -13.49
CA ASP A 54 -18.09 27.23 -13.36
C ASP A 54 -16.58 27.45 -13.54
N PRO A 55 -15.84 27.68 -12.44
CA PRO A 55 -14.41 27.91 -12.53
C PRO A 55 -13.64 26.68 -13.02
N ILE A 56 -14.20 25.47 -12.86
CA ILE A 56 -13.55 24.22 -13.27
C ILE A 56 -13.65 24.09 -14.80
N GLU A 57 -14.85 24.22 -15.37
CA GLU A 57 -15.02 24.19 -16.83
C GLU A 57 -14.33 25.38 -17.51
N PHE A 58 -14.31 26.55 -16.87
CA PHE A 58 -13.58 27.70 -17.37
C PHE A 58 -12.10 27.37 -17.53
N ILE A 59 -11.44 26.81 -16.51
CA ILE A 59 -10.02 26.42 -16.59
C ILE A 59 -9.83 25.29 -17.62
N ARG A 60 -10.73 24.29 -17.63
CA ARG A 60 -10.70 23.21 -18.63
C ARG A 60 -10.72 23.75 -20.06
N SER A 61 -11.46 24.83 -20.33
CA SER A 61 -11.54 25.43 -21.67
C SER A 61 -10.19 25.92 -22.23
N PHE A 62 -9.23 26.21 -21.35
CA PHE A 62 -7.84 26.54 -21.74
C PHE A 62 -7.00 25.30 -22.00
N ASN A 63 -7.37 24.13 -21.45
CA ASN A 63 -6.66 22.89 -21.63
C ASN A 63 -7.10 22.15 -22.91
N LYS A 64 -6.54 22.58 -24.04
CA LYS A 64 -6.84 22.01 -25.36
C LYS A 64 -6.24 20.63 -25.58
N GLU A 65 -5.24 20.23 -24.79
CA GLU A 65 -4.42 19.04 -25.05
C GLU A 65 -4.99 17.75 -24.45
N SER A 66 -5.50 17.76 -23.21
CA SER A 66 -5.97 16.54 -22.54
C SER A 66 -7.45 16.56 -22.13
N LYS A 67 -8.12 17.72 -22.20
CA LYS A 67 -9.47 17.93 -21.65
C LYS A 67 -9.61 17.65 -20.14
N GLU A 68 -8.51 17.38 -19.43
CA GLU A 68 -8.50 17.36 -17.97
C GLU A 68 -8.97 18.72 -17.44
N SER A 69 -9.68 18.74 -16.31
CA SER A 69 -9.99 20.01 -15.63
C SER A 69 -8.75 20.82 -15.26
N ARG A 70 -7.60 20.16 -15.00
CA ARG A 70 -6.37 20.80 -14.48
C ARG A 70 -6.64 21.57 -13.18
N VAL A 71 -7.62 21.12 -12.39
CA VAL A 71 -8.02 21.71 -11.12
C VAL A 71 -8.16 20.62 -10.07
N VAL A 72 -7.47 20.78 -8.94
CA VAL A 72 -7.75 20.03 -7.72
C VAL A 72 -8.61 20.90 -6.82
N VAL A 73 -9.73 20.35 -6.34
CA VAL A 73 -10.65 21.06 -5.44
C VAL A 73 -10.31 20.72 -4.00
N PHE A 74 -10.15 21.75 -3.18
CA PHE A 74 -10.20 21.67 -1.72
C PHE A 74 -11.57 22.18 -1.26
N ASP A 75 -12.40 21.31 -0.71
CA ASP A 75 -13.66 21.67 -0.06
C ASP A 75 -13.49 21.67 1.45
N TRP A 76 -13.73 22.83 2.08
CA TRP A 76 -13.63 23.02 3.52
C TRP A 76 -14.33 21.93 4.35
N GLU A 77 -15.52 21.48 3.94
CA GLU A 77 -16.29 20.55 4.75
C GLU A 77 -15.80 19.11 4.64
N ARG A 78 -15.01 18.80 3.61
CA ARG A 78 -14.66 17.41 3.24
C ARG A 78 -13.18 17.12 3.36
N ASP A 79 -12.34 18.14 3.20
CA ASP A 79 -10.92 17.95 2.91
C ASP A 79 -9.99 18.32 4.08
N LEU A 80 -10.53 18.86 5.18
CA LEU A 80 -9.74 19.22 6.37
C LEU A 80 -8.94 18.04 6.94
N LYS A 81 -9.46 16.81 6.80
CA LYS A 81 -8.84 15.60 7.32
C LYS A 81 -7.98 14.84 6.31
N ARG A 82 -7.72 15.36 5.11
CA ARG A 82 -6.84 14.70 4.14
C ARG A 82 -5.67 15.57 3.71
N GLN A 83 -4.58 14.93 3.31
CA GLN A 83 -3.51 15.59 2.59
C GLN A 83 -3.84 15.64 1.10
N LEU A 84 -4.15 16.83 0.61
CA LEU A 84 -4.57 17.02 -0.78
C LEU A 84 -3.36 17.02 -1.72
N MET A 85 -3.34 16.10 -2.68
CA MET A 85 -2.30 16.02 -3.71
C MET A 85 -2.59 16.97 -4.88
N VAL A 86 -1.62 17.82 -5.22
CA VAL A 86 -1.72 18.75 -6.35
C VAL A 86 -0.65 18.39 -7.40
N PRO A 87 -1.03 17.81 -8.56
CA PRO A 87 -0.09 17.47 -9.63
C PRO A 87 0.57 18.71 -10.27
N PRO A 88 1.72 18.53 -10.96
CA PRO A 88 2.31 19.59 -11.76
C PRO A 88 1.31 20.18 -12.77
N GLY A 89 1.25 21.51 -12.84
CA GLY A 89 0.37 22.21 -13.78
C GLY A 89 -1.11 22.29 -13.37
N PHE A 90 -1.50 21.76 -12.21
CA PHE A 90 -2.87 21.87 -11.70
C PHE A 90 -3.05 23.12 -10.84
N PHE A 91 -4.19 23.77 -11.00
CA PHE A 91 -4.66 24.82 -10.08
C PHE A 91 -5.24 24.19 -8.82
N LEU A 92 -5.17 24.92 -7.71
CA LEU A 92 -5.88 24.56 -6.47
C LEU A 92 -7.08 25.49 -6.30
N LEU A 93 -8.30 24.93 -6.36
CA LEU A 93 -9.54 25.64 -6.13
C LEU A 93 -10.05 25.36 -4.71
N VAL A 94 -9.99 26.35 -3.84
CA VAL A 94 -10.51 26.27 -2.47
C VAL A 94 -11.97 26.70 -2.46
N ARG A 95 -12.87 25.93 -1.84
CA ARG A 95 -14.29 26.21 -1.68
C ARG A 95 -14.71 26.23 -0.22
N CYS A 96 -15.63 27.14 0.11
CA CYS A 96 -16.27 27.23 1.43
C CYS A 96 -17.69 27.80 1.29
N LYS A 97 -18.60 27.47 2.21
CA LYS A 97 -19.97 28.02 2.22
C LYS A 97 -20.02 29.50 2.58
N THR A 98 -19.06 29.98 3.37
CA THR A 98 -18.97 31.37 3.83
C THR A 98 -17.71 32.05 3.30
N GLY A 99 -17.63 33.37 3.47
CA GLY A 99 -16.45 34.13 3.04
C GLY A 99 -15.21 33.68 3.78
N PHE A 100 -14.05 33.67 3.11
CA PHE A 100 -12.81 33.22 3.72
C PHE A 100 -11.57 33.92 3.14
N ARG A 101 -10.44 33.73 3.82
CA ARG A 101 -9.09 34.01 3.31
C ARG A 101 -8.25 32.76 3.40
N ALA A 102 -7.51 32.46 2.33
CA ALA A 102 -6.65 31.30 2.23
C ALA A 102 -5.20 31.73 2.06
N ARG A 103 -4.27 31.04 2.71
CA ARG A 103 -2.83 31.19 2.48
C ARG A 103 -2.13 29.84 2.41
N ILE A 104 -1.14 29.73 1.55
CA ILE A 104 -0.30 28.54 1.42
C ILE A 104 1.08 28.85 1.99
N LEU A 105 1.52 28.00 2.91
CA LEU A 105 2.84 28.06 3.54
C LEU A 105 3.65 26.84 3.09
N GLY A 106 4.79 27.07 2.47
CA GLY A 106 5.80 26.04 2.22
C GLY A 106 6.68 25.87 3.45
N GLU A 107 7.11 24.64 3.73
CA GLU A 107 8.07 24.36 4.78
C GLU A 107 9.30 23.67 4.18
N LYS A 108 10.43 24.39 4.13
CA LYS A 108 11.73 23.77 3.80
C LYS A 108 12.43 23.40 5.09
N LYS A 109 12.61 22.10 5.32
CA LYS A 109 13.34 21.55 6.47
C LYS A 109 14.83 21.45 6.13
N PHE A 110 15.65 22.17 6.88
CA PHE A 110 17.10 21.97 6.94
C PHE A 110 17.44 21.18 8.21
N ILE A 111 18.65 20.62 8.27
CA ILE A 111 19.11 19.70 9.33
C ILE A 111 18.89 20.26 10.77
N LYS A 112 18.82 21.59 10.94
CA LYS A 112 18.61 22.24 12.25
C LYS A 112 17.51 23.33 12.30
N THR A 113 16.87 23.68 11.19
CA THR A 113 15.89 24.78 11.11
C THR A 113 14.83 24.51 10.06
N SER A 114 13.57 24.91 10.30
CA SER A 114 12.57 24.99 9.22
C SER A 114 12.33 26.45 8.84
N ILE A 115 12.43 26.74 7.54
CA ILE A 115 12.07 28.05 6.98
C ILE A 115 10.67 27.92 6.39
N LYS A 116 9.74 28.72 6.93
CA LYS A 116 8.38 28.84 6.40
C LYS A 116 8.36 29.95 5.36
N THR A 117 8.02 29.61 4.12
CA THR A 117 7.90 30.56 3.02
C THR A 117 6.43 30.75 2.65
N TYR A 118 6.02 32.00 2.43
CA TYR A 118 4.68 32.30 1.92
C TYR A 118 4.65 31.99 0.42
N LEU A 119 3.78 31.07 0.01
CA LEU A 119 3.66 30.63 -1.38
C LEU A 119 2.47 31.27 -2.10
N GLY A 120 1.46 31.74 -1.37
CA GLY A 120 0.31 32.42 -1.94
C GLY A 120 -0.70 32.89 -0.91
N TYR A 121 -1.53 33.85 -1.30
CA TYR A 121 -2.65 34.37 -0.53
C TYR A 121 -3.81 34.69 -1.47
N GLU A 122 -5.03 34.26 -1.11
CA GLU A 122 -6.24 34.51 -1.88
C GLU A 122 -7.42 34.83 -0.95
N GLU A 123 -8.34 35.67 -1.42
CA GLU A 123 -9.61 35.97 -0.76
C GLU A 123 -10.76 35.28 -1.51
N GLY A 124 -11.70 34.68 -0.77
CA GLY A 124 -12.86 34.02 -1.35
C GLY A 124 -13.74 34.99 -2.15
N ILE A 125 -14.04 34.61 -3.39
CA ILE A 125 -14.96 35.29 -4.29
C ILE A 125 -16.32 34.56 -4.22
N PRO A 126 -17.46 35.27 -4.05
CA PRO A 126 -18.76 34.62 -4.02
C PRO A 126 -19.07 33.85 -5.31
N ILE A 127 -19.74 32.70 -5.22
CA ILE A 127 -20.28 31.97 -6.37
C ILE A 127 -21.55 32.68 -6.86
N LEU A 128 -21.78 32.68 -8.18
CA LEU A 128 -22.86 33.44 -8.82
C LEU A 128 -24.27 33.06 -8.32
N ASP A 129 -24.50 31.80 -7.96
CA ASP A 129 -25.78 31.28 -7.47
C ASP A 129 -26.00 31.50 -5.96
N GLY A 130 -25.02 32.11 -5.26
CA GLY A 130 -25.07 32.37 -3.83
C GLY A 130 -24.79 31.16 -2.94
N GLN A 131 -24.35 30.02 -3.49
CA GLN A 131 -24.11 28.78 -2.73
C GLN A 131 -22.70 28.66 -2.14
N GLY A 132 -21.97 29.77 -1.99
CA GLY A 132 -20.70 29.80 -1.30
C GLY A 132 -19.68 30.76 -1.90
N PHE A 133 -18.41 30.48 -1.62
CA PHE A 133 -17.25 31.25 -2.03
C PHE A 133 -16.16 30.31 -2.57
N PHE A 134 -15.33 30.81 -3.48
CA PHE A 134 -14.17 30.10 -3.98
C PHE A 134 -12.94 30.99 -4.11
N ALA A 135 -11.76 30.39 -4.04
CA ALA A 135 -10.48 31.03 -4.28
C ALA A 135 -9.60 30.12 -5.14
N LEU A 136 -8.82 30.70 -6.04
CA LEU A 136 -8.01 29.95 -7.00
C LEU A 136 -6.53 30.27 -6.84
N PHE A 137 -5.73 29.26 -6.54
CA PHE A 137 -4.27 29.33 -6.54
C PHE A 137 -3.69 28.78 -7.84
N PHE A 138 -2.69 29.48 -8.38
CA PHE A 138 -2.03 29.10 -9.63
C PHE A 138 -1.17 27.83 -9.47
N PRO A 139 -0.94 27.11 -10.58
CA PRO A 139 -0.04 25.96 -10.57
C PRO A 139 1.36 26.34 -10.10
N LYS A 140 1.92 25.48 -9.24
CA LYS A 140 3.28 25.61 -8.70
C LYS A 140 4.21 24.66 -9.45
N GLU A 141 5.39 25.16 -9.81
CA GLU A 141 6.46 24.33 -10.36
C GLU A 141 7.22 23.63 -9.23
N ILE A 142 7.38 22.32 -9.38
CA ILE A 142 8.13 21.43 -8.49
C ILE A 142 9.19 20.74 -9.35
N LYS A 143 10.45 20.78 -8.93
CA LYS A 143 11.57 20.31 -9.77
C LYS A 143 12.21 19.01 -9.28
N ASP A 144 12.32 18.82 -7.97
CA ASP A 144 13.20 17.76 -7.43
C ASP A 144 12.45 16.67 -6.65
N GLN A 145 11.55 17.06 -5.76
CA GLN A 145 10.85 16.15 -4.85
C GLN A 145 9.47 16.71 -4.47
N HIS A 146 8.59 15.86 -3.95
CA HIS A 146 7.31 16.31 -3.42
C HIS A 146 7.50 17.40 -2.35
N GLU A 147 6.71 18.47 -2.41
CA GLU A 147 6.76 19.57 -1.45
C GLU A 147 5.51 19.56 -0.55
N GLN A 148 5.73 19.27 0.74
CA GLN A 148 4.70 19.40 1.76
C GLN A 148 4.42 20.88 2.06
N CYS A 149 3.15 21.26 2.01
CA CYS A 149 2.69 22.62 2.28
C CYS A 149 1.51 22.59 3.26
N THR A 150 1.27 23.72 3.94
CA THR A 150 0.09 23.90 4.79
C THR A 150 -0.81 24.98 4.18
N LEU A 151 -2.08 24.64 3.95
CA LEU A 151 -3.13 25.59 3.63
C LEU A 151 -3.73 26.11 4.94
N THR A 152 -3.55 27.38 5.28
CA THR A 152 -4.29 28.01 6.39
C THR A 152 -5.52 28.72 5.84
N LEU A 153 -6.68 28.42 6.41
CA LEU A 153 -7.95 29.00 6.05
C LEU A 153 -8.51 29.79 7.22
N ARG A 154 -8.89 31.03 6.95
CA ARG A 154 -9.60 31.89 7.88
C ARG A 154 -11.03 32.07 7.36
N VAL A 155 -11.98 31.38 7.95
CA VAL A 155 -13.38 31.30 7.52
C VAL A 155 -14.24 32.21 8.40
N PHE A 156 -15.10 33.02 7.79
CA PHE A 156 -15.92 34.03 8.47
C PHE A 156 -17.35 33.49 8.66
N GLU A 157 -17.63 32.87 9.80
CA GLU A 157 -18.96 32.37 10.14
C GLU A 157 -19.77 33.37 10.97
N THR A 158 -21.08 33.12 11.11
CA THR A 158 -21.99 33.98 11.91
C THR A 158 -21.60 34.05 13.37
N ASN A 159 -20.97 32.99 13.90
CA ASN A 159 -20.59 32.87 15.31
C ASN A 159 -19.15 33.31 15.59
N GLY A 160 -18.40 33.75 14.57
CA GLY A 160 -17.01 34.16 14.69
C GLY A 160 -16.13 33.70 13.53
N THR A 161 -14.84 34.04 13.61
CA THR A 161 -13.84 33.61 12.63
C THR A 161 -13.19 32.31 13.07
N GLN A 162 -13.27 31.27 12.23
CA GLN A 162 -12.54 30.01 12.44
C GLN A 162 -11.22 30.04 11.67
N ILE A 163 -10.16 29.47 12.25
CA ILE A 163 -8.85 29.33 11.59
C ILE A 163 -8.47 27.86 11.61
N GLU A 164 -8.47 27.23 10.45
CA GLU A 164 -8.05 25.84 10.30
C GLU A 164 -6.82 25.71 9.41
N LYS A 165 -6.18 24.55 9.52
CA LYS A 165 -5.02 24.17 8.72
C LYS A 165 -5.32 22.85 8.03
N ALA A 166 -5.09 22.81 6.72
CA ALA A 166 -5.12 21.60 5.93
C ALA A 166 -3.73 21.28 5.36
N SER A 167 -3.49 20.00 5.10
CA SER A 167 -2.23 19.51 4.54
C SER A 167 -2.32 19.45 3.02
N LEU A 168 -1.29 19.95 2.33
CA LEU A 168 -1.14 19.86 0.88
C LEU A 168 0.14 19.10 0.56
N LEU A 169 0.12 18.36 -0.54
CA LEU A 169 1.30 17.74 -1.15
C LEU A 169 1.38 18.17 -2.62
N TYR A 170 2.27 19.11 -2.93
CA TYR A 170 2.57 19.43 -4.32
C TYR A 170 3.48 18.34 -4.89
N LEU A 171 3.00 17.67 -5.93
CA LEU A 171 3.68 16.52 -6.49
C LEU A 171 4.79 16.95 -7.45
N ALA A 172 5.84 16.14 -7.51
CA ALA A 172 6.93 16.29 -8.44
C ALA A 172 6.64 15.43 -9.68
N PRO A 173 7.22 15.76 -10.83
CA PRO A 173 7.25 14.85 -11.97
C PRO A 173 7.81 13.47 -11.57
N SER A 174 7.28 12.38 -12.13
CA SER A 174 7.66 11.02 -11.69
C SER A 174 9.10 10.63 -12.05
N ASP A 175 9.66 11.24 -13.09
CA ASP A 175 10.99 10.98 -13.65
C ASP A 175 12.13 11.47 -12.74
N VAL A 176 11.83 12.38 -11.81
CA VAL A 176 12.80 12.88 -10.82
C VAL A 176 12.76 12.13 -9.48
N LEU A 177 11.87 11.14 -9.34
CA LEU A 177 11.65 10.41 -8.09
C LEU A 177 12.56 9.17 -7.98
N TYR A 178 13.35 9.12 -6.90
CA TYR A 178 14.27 8.03 -6.60
C TYR A 178 14.05 7.49 -5.18
N MET A 179 13.96 6.17 -5.06
CA MET A 179 14.04 5.48 -3.78
C MET A 179 15.49 5.51 -3.28
N GLN A 180 15.71 6.11 -2.11
CA GLN A 180 17.01 6.08 -1.43
C GLN A 180 17.05 4.85 -0.53
N SER A 181 18.09 4.03 -0.62
CA SER A 181 18.16 2.80 0.18
C SER A 181 18.72 3.03 1.59
N SER A 182 19.32 4.19 1.82
CA SER A 182 19.93 4.56 3.10
C SER A 182 19.00 5.40 3.98
N PHE A 183 19.12 5.17 5.28
CA PHE A 183 18.42 5.87 6.35
C PHE A 183 19.43 6.28 7.43
N THR A 184 19.42 7.55 7.77
CA THR A 184 20.24 8.11 8.85
C THR A 184 19.63 7.80 10.22
N ARG A 185 20.43 7.89 11.29
CA ARG A 185 19.93 7.84 12.68
C ARG A 185 18.70 8.72 12.92
N GLN A 186 18.69 9.94 12.39
CA GLN A 186 17.59 10.89 12.59
C GLN A 186 16.29 10.42 11.94
N GLU A 187 16.37 9.77 10.78
CA GLU A 187 15.21 9.18 10.11
C GLU A 187 14.71 7.96 10.90
N ILE A 188 15.61 7.06 11.29
CA ILE A 188 15.29 5.85 12.04
C ILE A 188 14.58 6.17 13.37
N VAL A 189 15.04 7.19 14.11
CA VAL A 189 14.38 7.62 15.36
C VAL A 189 12.99 8.23 15.11
N LYS A 190 12.76 8.88 13.96
CA LYS A 190 11.45 9.42 13.58
C LYS A 190 10.49 8.35 13.04
N THR A 191 11.03 7.26 12.51
CA THR A 191 10.28 6.11 11.99
C THR A 191 10.77 4.82 12.67
N PRO A 192 10.53 4.65 13.98
CA PRO A 192 11.12 3.55 14.76
C PRO A 192 10.69 2.15 14.28
N PHE A 193 9.58 2.08 13.53
CA PHE A 193 9.04 0.85 12.94
C PHE A 193 9.70 0.44 11.62
N LEU A 194 10.75 1.13 11.16
CA LEU A 194 11.44 0.78 9.91
C LEU A 194 12.11 -0.60 10.03
N LYS A 195 11.79 -1.50 9.10
CA LYS A 195 12.28 -2.88 9.05
C LYS A 195 12.97 -3.17 7.71
N LEU A 196 14.02 -4.00 7.76
CA LEU A 196 14.47 -4.81 6.64
C LEU A 196 13.49 -5.96 6.44
N LEU A 197 13.10 -6.22 5.21
CA LEU A 197 12.39 -7.44 4.81
C LEU A 197 13.30 -8.26 3.89
N GLY A 198 13.52 -9.52 4.24
CA GLY A 198 14.06 -10.56 3.38
C GLY A 198 13.12 -11.76 3.37
N THR A 199 13.10 -12.54 2.29
CA THR A 199 12.09 -13.58 2.08
C THR A 199 12.71 -14.79 1.40
N THR A 200 12.18 -15.98 1.67
CA THR A 200 12.54 -17.20 0.94
C THR A 200 11.46 -17.56 -0.08
N ARG A 201 11.83 -18.33 -1.09
CA ARG A 201 10.91 -18.83 -2.13
C ARG A 201 9.88 -19.81 -1.60
N GLN A 202 10.09 -20.37 -0.41
CA GLN A 202 9.14 -21.26 0.26
C GLN A 202 8.22 -20.48 1.22
N GLY A 203 8.41 -19.18 1.38
CA GLY A 203 7.57 -18.33 2.24
C GLY A 203 8.17 -18.00 3.60
N GLY A 204 9.41 -18.39 3.89
CA GLY A 204 10.16 -17.94 5.07
C GLY A 204 10.45 -16.42 5.00
N MET A 205 10.76 -15.80 6.14
CA MET A 205 11.04 -14.37 6.19
C MET A 205 12.09 -13.97 7.23
N MET A 206 12.77 -12.87 6.93
CA MET A 206 13.54 -12.06 7.86
C MET A 206 12.89 -10.67 7.96
N ARG A 207 12.66 -10.22 9.19
CA ARG A 207 12.06 -8.93 9.50
C ARG A 207 12.83 -8.21 10.61
N ALA A 208 14.02 -7.73 10.28
CA ALA A 208 14.96 -7.12 11.22
C ALA A 208 14.78 -5.60 11.30
N ALA A 209 14.87 -5.02 12.49
CA ALA A 209 14.66 -3.58 12.67
C ALA A 209 15.89 -2.73 12.27
N ALA A 210 15.63 -1.59 11.60
CA ALA A 210 16.66 -0.58 11.36
C ALA A 210 17.20 -0.01 12.69
N TRP A 211 16.31 0.19 13.67
CA TRP A 211 16.71 0.30 15.07
C TRP A 211 17.09 -1.10 15.58
N TRP A 212 18.38 -1.40 15.53
CA TRP A 212 18.91 -2.73 15.86
C TRP A 212 18.36 -3.31 17.18
N GLY A 213 17.92 -4.57 17.13
CA GLY A 213 17.38 -5.30 18.28
C GLY A 213 15.98 -4.88 18.76
N ARG A 214 15.33 -3.91 18.11
CA ARG A 214 13.98 -3.47 18.45
C ARG A 214 12.92 -4.42 17.89
N LEU A 215 11.94 -4.78 18.72
CA LEU A 215 10.77 -5.58 18.34
C LEU A 215 9.53 -4.72 18.61
N ASP A 216 8.76 -4.43 17.56
CA ASP A 216 7.54 -3.62 17.66
C ASP A 216 6.28 -4.45 17.47
N SER A 217 6.44 -5.64 16.88
CA SER A 217 5.38 -6.54 16.44
C SER A 217 5.69 -7.99 16.82
N ARG A 218 4.68 -8.83 17.08
CA ARG A 218 4.86 -10.29 17.31
C ARG A 218 5.43 -11.02 16.10
N TYR A 219 5.37 -10.35 14.96
CA TYR A 219 5.87 -10.81 13.67
C TYR A 219 7.30 -10.35 13.36
N ASP A 220 7.89 -9.49 14.20
CA ASP A 220 9.29 -9.07 14.02
C ASP A 220 10.22 -10.20 14.48
N GLY A 221 11.22 -10.51 13.66
CA GLY A 221 12.17 -11.58 13.92
C GLY A 221 13.26 -11.61 12.85
N ILE A 222 14.47 -12.03 13.22
CA ILE A 222 15.54 -12.25 12.24
C ILE A 222 15.24 -13.48 11.38
N LEU A 223 14.63 -14.53 11.93
CA LEU A 223 14.20 -15.71 11.16
C LEU A 223 12.82 -16.20 11.60
N GLY A 224 11.85 -16.04 10.71
CA GLY A 224 10.56 -16.72 10.71
C GLY A 224 10.55 -17.76 9.60
N ALA A 225 10.70 -19.03 9.98
CA ALA A 225 10.95 -20.13 9.06
C ALA A 225 9.66 -20.74 8.49
N ASN A 226 9.71 -21.20 7.24
CA ASN A 226 8.66 -22.03 6.62
C ASN A 226 9.09 -23.50 6.70
N MET A 227 8.39 -24.33 7.48
CA MET A 227 8.87 -25.70 7.74
C MET A 227 8.54 -26.68 6.61
N ALA A 228 7.56 -26.35 5.77
CA ALA A 228 7.23 -27.09 4.56
C ALA A 228 8.30 -26.93 3.46
N LYS A 229 8.63 -28.04 2.79
CA LYS A 229 9.69 -28.09 1.75
C LYS A 229 9.24 -27.60 0.37
N HIS A 230 7.95 -27.68 0.08
CA HIS A 230 7.43 -27.53 -1.29
C HIS A 230 6.28 -26.54 -1.41
N GLN A 231 5.91 -25.85 -0.33
CA GLN A 231 4.82 -24.90 -0.33
C GLN A 231 4.89 -23.93 0.86
N PRO A 232 4.26 -22.75 0.75
CA PRO A 232 4.08 -21.84 1.87
C PRO A 232 3.10 -22.36 2.92
N GLU A 233 3.42 -22.09 4.17
CA GLU A 233 2.58 -22.33 5.35
C GLU A 233 2.81 -21.25 6.43
N ASN A 234 2.15 -21.42 7.58
CA ASN A 234 2.36 -20.55 8.72
C ASN A 234 3.82 -20.54 9.16
N ARG A 235 4.39 -19.34 9.26
CA ARG A 235 5.79 -19.17 9.65
C ARG A 235 5.98 -19.50 11.13
N TRP A 236 7.08 -20.17 11.42
CA TRP A 236 7.51 -20.50 12.77
C TRP A 236 8.62 -19.54 13.20
N MET A 237 8.38 -18.77 14.26
CA MET A 237 9.34 -17.79 14.76
C MET A 237 10.41 -18.51 15.58
N VAL A 238 11.66 -18.46 15.13
CA VAL A 238 12.78 -19.20 15.74
C VAL A 238 13.89 -18.29 16.27
N LEU A 239 14.19 -17.20 15.58
CA LEU A 239 15.21 -16.23 16.00
C LEU A 239 14.62 -14.82 15.98
N SER A 240 14.47 -14.24 17.17
CA SER A 240 13.79 -12.96 17.36
C SER A 240 14.74 -11.78 17.11
N ARG A 241 15.93 -11.77 17.74
CA ARG A 241 16.94 -10.70 17.55
C ARG A 241 18.32 -11.12 18.06
N TYR A 242 19.33 -10.32 17.72
CA TYR A 242 20.62 -10.29 18.43
C TYR A 242 20.76 -9.01 19.25
N ARG A 243 21.10 -9.14 20.52
CA ARG A 243 21.61 -8.04 21.35
C ARG A 243 23.14 -8.08 21.30
N ILE A 244 23.76 -6.96 20.97
CA ILE A 244 25.21 -6.90 20.76
C ILE A 244 25.82 -5.82 21.64
N TRP A 245 26.88 -6.16 22.36
CA TRP A 245 27.71 -5.21 23.08
C TRP A 245 29.13 -5.26 22.55
N ALA A 246 29.73 -4.08 22.42
CA ALA A 246 31.14 -3.94 22.10
C ALA A 246 31.89 -3.49 23.36
N VAL A 247 32.95 -4.23 23.69
CA VAL A 247 33.71 -4.11 24.93
C VAL A 247 35.14 -3.72 24.61
N PHE A 248 35.60 -2.63 25.20
CA PHE A 248 36.98 -2.15 25.09
C PHE A 248 37.44 -1.64 26.46
N GLN A 249 38.58 -2.16 26.96
CA GLN A 249 39.18 -1.78 28.24
C GLN A 249 38.18 -1.79 29.43
N GLY A 250 37.27 -2.77 29.46
CA GLY A 250 36.28 -2.91 30.53
C GLY A 250 35.02 -2.05 30.37
N TYR A 251 34.96 -1.15 29.37
CA TYR A 251 33.75 -0.41 29.03
C TYR A 251 32.92 -1.20 28.03
N SER A 252 31.63 -1.39 28.32
CA SER A 252 30.68 -2.12 27.48
C SER A 252 29.63 -1.16 26.93
N ILE A 253 29.46 -1.14 25.60
CA ILE A 253 28.48 -0.31 24.91
C ILE A 253 27.57 -1.20 24.08
N ALA A 254 26.27 -1.12 24.33
CA ALA A 254 25.27 -1.79 23.51
C ALA A 254 25.16 -1.12 22.14
N LEU A 255 25.05 -1.91 21.07
CA LEU A 255 24.73 -1.40 19.75
C LEU A 255 23.28 -0.92 19.74
N ALA A 256 23.13 0.40 19.84
CA ALA A 256 21.86 1.10 19.99
C ALA A 256 21.84 2.34 19.07
N PRO A 257 20.71 3.06 18.94
CA PRO A 257 20.65 4.24 18.09
C PRO A 257 21.70 5.30 18.41
N ASP A 258 22.20 5.37 19.64
CA ASP A 258 23.19 6.38 20.06
C ASP A 258 24.54 6.22 19.37
N CYS A 259 24.91 5.00 19.00
CA CYS A 259 26.10 4.72 18.20
C CYS A 259 25.76 4.37 16.74
N LEU A 260 24.50 4.30 16.33
CA LEU A 260 24.10 4.03 14.95
C LEU A 260 24.29 5.28 14.08
N GLU A 261 25.04 5.15 12.98
CA GLU A 261 25.15 6.21 11.98
C GLU A 261 24.03 6.08 10.93
N LYS A 262 23.93 4.90 10.32
CA LYS A 262 23.02 4.64 9.21
C LYS A 262 22.64 3.16 9.07
N PHE A 263 21.50 2.95 8.45
CA PHE A 263 21.00 1.67 7.96
C PHE A 263 20.84 1.74 6.43
N ILE A 264 21.09 0.63 5.72
CA ILE A 264 20.91 0.51 4.27
C ILE A 264 20.23 -0.83 4.00
N PHE A 265 19.13 -0.86 3.25
CA PHE A 265 18.53 -2.12 2.80
C PHE A 265 18.93 -2.43 1.35
N SER A 266 18.71 -3.68 0.95
CA SER A 266 18.82 -4.16 -0.42
C SER A 266 17.60 -5.00 -0.79
N TYR A 267 17.20 -4.93 -2.06
CA TYR A 267 16.22 -5.85 -2.65
C TYR A 267 16.77 -7.28 -2.81
N ASP A 268 18.08 -7.47 -2.66
CA ASP A 268 18.77 -8.77 -2.63
C ASP A 268 18.75 -9.38 -1.21
N HIS A 269 17.60 -9.28 -0.55
CA HIS A 269 17.27 -9.86 0.75
C HIS A 269 18.28 -9.61 1.90
N GLY A 270 18.85 -8.40 1.96
CA GLY A 270 19.89 -8.05 2.93
C GLY A 270 19.89 -6.59 3.42
N GLY A 271 20.56 -6.34 4.55
CA GLY A 271 20.69 -5.02 5.14
C GLY A 271 22.05 -4.79 5.79
N LYS A 272 22.47 -3.52 5.85
CA LYS A 272 23.72 -3.06 6.48
C LYS A 272 23.46 -2.01 7.54
N TRP A 273 24.12 -2.13 8.68
CA TRP A 273 24.13 -1.15 9.77
C TRP A 273 25.56 -0.72 10.03
N LEU A 274 25.79 0.59 10.11
CA LEU A 274 27.09 1.16 10.47
C LEU A 274 26.97 1.83 11.84
N PHE A 275 27.79 1.39 12.79
CA PHE A 275 27.87 1.96 14.13
C PHE A 275 29.24 2.61 14.37
N HIS A 276 29.25 3.78 15.02
CA HIS A 276 30.41 4.45 15.56
C HIS A 276 30.41 4.36 17.08
N ILE A 277 31.33 3.56 17.62
CA ILE A 277 31.37 3.19 19.03
C ILE A 277 32.45 4.02 19.71
N PRO A 278 32.10 4.91 20.65
CA PRO A 278 33.09 5.69 21.39
C PRO A 278 33.87 4.79 22.35
N THR A 279 35.13 5.15 22.61
CA THR A 279 35.97 4.47 23.60
C THR A 279 36.20 5.38 24.81
N SER A 280 36.67 4.77 25.90
CA SER A 280 37.08 5.46 27.14
C SER A 280 38.24 6.45 26.95
N GLU A 281 39.05 6.29 25.89
CA GLU A 281 40.22 7.12 25.60
C GLU A 281 39.89 8.35 24.73
N GLY A 282 38.60 8.62 24.47
CA GLY A 282 38.16 9.70 23.59
C GLY A 282 38.37 9.42 22.10
N LYS A 283 38.68 8.17 21.74
CA LYS A 283 38.68 7.67 20.36
C LYS A 283 37.33 7.00 20.05
N TYR A 284 37.16 6.51 18.82
CA TYR A 284 36.04 5.65 18.44
C TYR A 284 36.49 4.60 17.41
N TYR A 285 35.71 3.54 17.24
CA TYR A 285 35.86 2.60 16.11
C TYR A 285 34.51 2.37 15.44
N ALA A 286 34.54 1.86 14.22
CA ALA A 286 33.34 1.55 13.48
C ALA A 286 33.10 0.04 13.37
N LEU A 287 31.84 -0.37 13.54
CA LEU A 287 31.37 -1.72 13.23
C LEU A 287 30.34 -1.65 12.10
N GLU A 288 30.60 -2.39 11.02
CA GLU A 288 29.61 -2.66 9.98
C GLU A 288 29.00 -4.04 10.22
N LEU A 289 27.68 -4.10 10.34
CA LEU A 289 26.92 -5.34 10.39
C LEU A 289 26.24 -5.53 9.03
N CYS A 290 26.35 -6.71 8.44
CA CYS A 290 25.57 -7.09 7.25
C CYS A 290 24.76 -8.35 7.57
N LEU A 291 23.44 -8.27 7.42
CA LEU A 291 22.50 -9.36 7.69
C LEU A 291 21.78 -9.74 6.40
N THR A 292 21.75 -11.02 6.05
CA THR A 292 21.07 -11.57 4.87
C THR A 292 20.26 -12.81 5.22
N ILE A 293 19.27 -13.12 4.39
CA ILE A 293 18.55 -14.40 4.38
C ILE A 293 18.80 -15.10 3.04
N ASP A 294 18.97 -16.42 3.07
CA ASP A 294 19.07 -17.23 1.86
C ASP A 294 17.68 -17.32 1.19
N PRO A 295 17.52 -16.96 -0.09
CA PRO A 295 16.25 -17.10 -0.79
C PRO A 295 15.76 -18.55 -0.90
N GLU A 296 16.62 -19.56 -0.77
CA GLU A 296 16.30 -20.97 -1.01
C GLU A 296 16.10 -21.79 0.28
N ASP A 297 16.48 -21.27 1.46
CA ASP A 297 16.46 -22.04 2.72
C ASP A 297 16.12 -21.16 3.94
N ASN A 298 15.73 -21.77 5.05
CA ASN A 298 15.49 -21.11 6.35
C ASN A 298 16.82 -20.80 7.05
N HIS A 299 17.60 -19.93 6.42
CA HIS A 299 18.98 -19.66 6.78
C HIS A 299 19.26 -18.16 6.73
N VAL A 300 19.90 -17.63 7.78
CA VAL A 300 20.31 -16.23 7.87
C VAL A 300 21.78 -16.12 8.27
N SER A 301 22.41 -15.08 7.72
CA SER A 301 23.84 -14.82 7.90
C SER A 301 24.05 -13.42 8.45
N LEU A 302 24.82 -13.31 9.53
CA LEU A 302 25.24 -12.02 10.07
C LEU A 302 26.76 -11.91 10.01
N SER A 303 27.27 -10.93 9.28
CA SER A 303 28.67 -10.53 9.38
C SER A 303 28.84 -9.31 10.28
N LEU A 304 29.93 -9.30 11.04
CA LEU A 304 30.39 -8.17 11.83
C LEU A 304 31.82 -7.84 11.40
N LEU A 305 32.01 -6.69 10.77
CA LEU A 305 33.30 -6.17 10.36
C LEU A 305 33.69 -5.02 11.29
N ARG A 306 34.84 -5.13 11.95
CA ARG A 306 35.49 -3.94 12.51
C ARG A 306 36.20 -3.21 11.38
N VAL A 307 35.72 -2.02 11.04
CA VAL A 307 36.27 -1.24 9.91
C VAL A 307 37.71 -0.85 10.20
N LYS A 308 38.59 -0.97 9.20
CA LYS A 308 39.98 -0.51 9.31
C LYS A 308 40.05 1.00 9.48
N SER A 309 40.98 1.45 10.31
CA SER A 309 41.30 2.85 10.45
C SER A 309 41.80 3.42 9.12
N SER A 310 41.31 4.60 8.74
CA SER A 310 41.97 5.38 7.70
C SER A 310 43.24 6.00 8.28
N GLU A 311 44.38 5.92 7.58
CA GLU A 311 45.70 6.39 8.04
C GLU A 311 45.74 7.86 8.54
N LYS A 312 44.72 8.67 8.25
CA LYS A 312 44.63 10.10 8.59
C LYS A 312 43.72 10.43 9.78
N ASN A 313 43.10 9.47 10.47
CA ASN A 313 42.11 9.76 11.52
C ASN A 313 42.64 9.44 12.93
N SER A 314 43.26 10.42 13.58
CA SER A 314 43.79 10.30 14.96
C SER A 314 42.73 10.00 16.03
N SER A 315 41.45 10.28 15.75
CA SER A 315 40.33 9.96 16.65
C SER A 315 39.80 8.54 16.46
N PHE A 316 40.27 7.81 15.44
CA PHE A 316 39.90 6.41 15.21
C PHE A 316 40.83 5.49 16.01
N LEU A 317 40.27 4.42 16.58
CA LEU A 317 41.02 3.44 17.36
C LEU A 317 41.95 2.63 16.46
N ASP A 318 43.21 2.49 16.87
CA ASP A 318 44.24 1.83 16.10
C ASP A 318 43.89 0.35 15.83
N ASP A 319 44.23 -0.15 14.63
CA ASP A 319 43.79 -1.47 14.16
C ASP A 319 44.37 -2.63 14.98
N ASP A 320 45.51 -2.44 15.65
CA ASP A 320 46.16 -3.40 16.55
C ASP A 320 45.50 -3.49 17.93
N LYS A 321 44.68 -2.51 18.31
CA LYS A 321 43.95 -2.50 19.59
C LYS A 321 42.69 -3.32 19.48
N GLY A 322 42.70 -4.55 19.95
CA GLY A 322 41.52 -5.43 19.84
C GLY A 322 40.33 -5.00 20.69
N VAL A 323 39.14 -5.33 20.18
CA VAL A 323 37.85 -5.12 20.85
C VAL A 323 37.16 -6.48 21.03
N THR A 324 36.39 -6.64 22.09
CA THR A 324 35.57 -7.85 22.30
C THR A 324 34.13 -7.55 21.95
N LEU A 325 33.49 -8.42 21.16
CA LEU A 325 32.05 -8.35 20.90
C LEU A 325 31.35 -9.47 21.67
N ILE A 326 30.25 -9.13 22.32
CA ILE A 326 29.32 -10.05 22.97
C ILE A 326 28.03 -10.05 22.15
N ILE A 327 27.66 -11.19 21.58
CA ILE A 327 26.53 -11.34 20.65
C ILE A 327 25.55 -12.34 21.26
N ARG A 328 24.39 -11.85 21.69
CA ARG A 328 23.40 -12.62 22.43
C ARG A 328 22.11 -12.79 21.63
N PRO A 329 21.79 -14.01 21.17
CA PRO A 329 20.53 -14.28 20.49
C PRO A 329 19.37 -14.41 21.47
N ASP A 330 18.21 -13.86 21.10
CA ASP A 330 16.92 -14.15 21.71
C ASP A 330 16.13 -15.04 20.73
N ILE A 331 15.74 -16.23 21.18
CA ILE A 331 15.06 -17.27 20.39
C ILE A 331 13.61 -17.47 20.85
N GLU A 332 12.82 -18.06 19.98
CA GLU A 332 11.42 -18.41 20.23
C GLU A 332 11.12 -19.80 19.63
N ASP A 333 9.99 -20.38 20.01
CA ASP A 333 9.43 -21.61 19.45
C ASP A 333 7.91 -21.48 19.39
N ARG A 334 7.41 -20.83 18.34
CA ARG A 334 5.97 -20.56 18.18
C ARG A 334 5.56 -20.28 16.75
N SER A 335 4.25 -20.42 16.51
CA SER A 335 3.60 -19.80 15.34
C SER A 335 3.68 -18.27 15.42
N PHE A 336 3.90 -17.62 14.28
CA PHE A 336 3.87 -16.16 14.15
C PHE A 336 2.56 -15.46 14.58
N HIS A 337 1.43 -16.17 14.71
CA HIS A 337 0.17 -15.62 15.25
C HIS A 337 0.06 -15.66 16.78
N GLU A 338 1.02 -16.28 17.47
CA GLU A 338 1.00 -16.45 18.91
C GLU A 338 2.06 -15.57 19.59
N THR A 339 1.98 -15.50 20.92
CA THR A 339 2.99 -14.88 21.78
C THR A 339 3.48 -15.92 22.77
N VAL A 340 4.77 -15.91 23.07
CA VAL A 340 5.33 -16.77 24.11
C VAL A 340 4.94 -16.21 25.48
N LYS A 341 4.41 -17.07 26.34
CA LYS A 341 4.22 -16.81 27.77
C LYS A 341 5.01 -17.86 28.52
N ALA A 342 6.13 -17.47 29.10
CA ALA A 342 7.15 -18.37 29.64
C ALA A 342 6.55 -19.33 30.68
N PHE A 343 5.68 -18.81 31.55
CA PHE A 343 4.99 -19.55 32.60
C PHE A 343 4.05 -20.67 32.10
N LYS A 344 3.72 -20.72 30.79
CA LYS A 344 2.91 -21.80 30.19
C LYS A 344 3.72 -23.09 29.96
N GLY A 345 4.99 -23.12 30.33
CA GLY A 345 5.83 -24.32 30.34
C GLY A 345 7.21 -24.14 29.72
N ALA A 346 7.39 -23.10 28.90
CA ALA A 346 8.64 -22.83 28.20
C ALA A 346 9.82 -22.60 29.16
N GLU A 347 9.58 -21.98 30.35
CA GLU A 347 10.60 -21.78 31.39
C GLU A 347 11.31 -23.06 31.79
N ASN A 348 10.58 -24.18 31.80
CA ASN A 348 11.14 -25.49 32.15
C ASN A 348 11.64 -26.21 30.91
N ALA A 349 10.90 -26.18 29.80
CA ALA A 349 11.20 -26.98 28.62
C ALA A 349 12.43 -26.49 27.85
N TRP A 350 12.55 -25.18 27.62
CA TRP A 350 13.53 -24.65 26.68
C TRP A 350 14.99 -24.73 27.16
N PRO A 351 15.33 -24.49 28.44
CA PRO A 351 16.70 -24.69 28.93
C PRO A 351 17.21 -26.12 28.72
N HIS A 352 16.32 -27.13 28.78
CA HIS A 352 16.66 -28.53 28.54
C HIS A 352 16.71 -28.93 27.06
N ALA A 353 16.24 -28.06 26.17
CA ALA A 353 16.26 -28.27 24.73
C ALA A 353 17.50 -27.66 24.04
N ILE A 354 18.48 -27.18 24.82
CA ILE A 354 19.73 -26.60 24.32
C ILE A 354 20.87 -27.60 24.41
N ALA A 355 21.50 -27.88 23.26
CA ALA A 355 22.83 -28.49 23.19
C ALA A 355 23.87 -27.41 22.90
N SER A 356 24.89 -27.31 23.75
CA SER A 356 25.94 -26.28 23.65
C SER A 356 27.27 -26.89 23.22
N PHE A 357 28.01 -26.18 22.37
CA PHE A 357 29.35 -26.52 21.89
C PHE A 357 30.23 -25.26 21.97
N ASP A 358 31.52 -25.40 21.68
CA ASP A 358 32.47 -24.28 21.78
C ASP A 358 32.16 -23.15 20.78
N ASP A 359 31.74 -23.46 19.56
CA ASP A 359 31.51 -22.49 18.47
C ASP A 359 30.03 -22.32 18.09
N ARG A 360 29.12 -23.04 18.75
CA ARG A 360 27.70 -23.09 18.37
C ARG A 360 26.79 -23.54 19.51
N PHE A 361 25.49 -23.33 19.33
CA PHE A 361 24.46 -24.06 20.06
C PHE A 361 23.36 -24.56 19.12
N VAL A 362 22.64 -25.59 19.57
CA VAL A 362 21.49 -26.15 18.89
C VAL A 362 20.30 -26.13 19.85
N PHE A 363 19.17 -25.58 19.39
CA PHE A 363 17.90 -25.58 20.10
C PHE A 363 16.91 -26.51 19.40
N SER A 364 16.44 -27.54 20.10
CA SER A 364 15.43 -28.46 19.59
C SER A 364 14.04 -27.84 19.71
N LEU A 365 13.40 -27.60 18.57
CA LEU A 365 12.08 -27.00 18.46
C LEU A 365 10.98 -28.05 18.74
N SER A 366 9.82 -27.61 19.21
CA SER A 366 8.69 -28.48 19.54
C SER A 366 8.13 -29.26 18.33
N ASN A 367 8.43 -28.80 17.11
CA ASN A 367 8.02 -29.43 15.86
C ASN A 367 9.02 -30.50 15.35
N GLY A 368 10.09 -30.80 16.10
CA GLY A 368 11.09 -31.82 15.77
C GLY A 368 12.22 -31.35 14.85
N LYS A 369 12.23 -30.08 14.43
CA LYS A 369 13.39 -29.45 13.78
C LYS A 369 14.34 -28.86 14.83
N ASN A 370 15.49 -28.37 14.40
CA ASN A 370 16.43 -27.69 15.27
C ASN A 370 16.82 -26.32 14.72
N LEU A 371 16.95 -25.31 15.58
CA LEU A 371 17.66 -24.07 15.26
C LEU A 371 19.13 -24.24 15.66
N SER A 372 20.05 -24.13 14.71
CA SER A 372 21.49 -24.10 14.97
C SER A 372 22.00 -22.68 14.76
N ILE A 373 22.79 -22.17 15.70
CA ILE A 373 23.52 -20.90 15.53
C ILE A 373 25.00 -21.14 15.81
N ALA A 374 25.85 -20.82 14.85
CA ALA A 374 27.30 -21.01 14.91
C ALA A 374 28.07 -19.74 14.56
N ILE A 375 29.30 -19.61 15.05
CA ILE A 375 30.21 -18.49 14.79
C ILE A 375 31.50 -18.97 14.09
N SER A 376 32.02 -18.18 13.16
CA SER A 376 33.25 -18.52 12.42
C SER A 376 34.53 -18.37 13.26
N LYS A 377 34.48 -17.52 14.29
CA LYS A 377 35.60 -17.20 15.19
C LYS A 377 35.04 -16.73 16.52
N GLY A 378 35.48 -17.33 17.62
CA GLY A 378 35.04 -17.00 18.98
C GLY A 378 34.40 -18.19 19.68
N ASP A 379 33.91 -17.96 20.89
CA ASP A 379 33.39 -19.00 21.77
C ASP A 379 31.92 -18.72 22.12
N PHE A 380 31.10 -19.77 22.20
CA PHE A 380 29.77 -19.73 22.78
C PHE A 380 29.85 -20.00 24.29
N VAL A 381 29.23 -19.12 25.07
CA VAL A 381 29.12 -19.25 26.53
C VAL A 381 27.67 -19.57 26.87
N HIS A 382 27.43 -20.77 27.39
CA HIS A 382 26.12 -21.18 27.85
C HIS A 382 25.78 -20.48 29.18
N GLU A 383 24.82 -19.56 29.13
CA GLU A 383 24.39 -18.76 30.26
C GLU A 383 22.92 -18.38 30.02
N PRO A 384 21.95 -19.28 30.22
CA PRO A 384 20.57 -19.04 29.81
C PRO A 384 19.91 -17.91 30.60
N GLU A 385 19.11 -17.08 29.94
CA GLU A 385 18.30 -16.04 30.60
C GLU A 385 16.90 -15.88 29.95
N TRP A 386 15.95 -15.44 30.77
CA TRP A 386 14.61 -15.06 30.34
C TRP A 386 14.43 -13.55 30.39
N HIS A 387 13.77 -13.02 29.36
CA HIS A 387 13.34 -11.64 29.26
C HIS A 387 11.82 -11.60 29.22
N TYR A 388 11.21 -11.18 30.33
CA TYR A 388 9.76 -11.17 30.49
C TYR A 388 9.13 -9.86 30.02
N MET A 389 7.87 -9.92 29.61
CA MET A 389 7.03 -8.75 29.33
C MET A 389 7.65 -7.79 28.30
N ILE A 390 8.23 -8.34 27.23
CA ILE A 390 8.66 -7.55 26.08
C ILE A 390 7.42 -6.98 25.40
N HIS A 391 7.22 -5.68 25.59
CA HIS A 391 6.06 -4.95 25.09
C HIS A 391 6.15 -4.68 23.59
N ARG A 392 5.12 -5.08 22.84
CA ARG A 392 4.99 -4.91 21.39
C ARG A 392 3.92 -3.85 21.06
N PRO A 393 4.32 -2.59 20.77
CA PRO A 393 3.39 -1.48 20.63
C PRO A 393 2.39 -1.63 19.47
N LEU A 394 2.72 -2.38 18.41
CA LEU A 394 1.81 -2.55 17.28
C LEU A 394 0.65 -3.50 17.62
N GLU A 395 0.85 -4.49 18.48
CA GLU A 395 -0.19 -5.39 19.00
C GLU A 395 -1.12 -4.62 19.94
N ALA A 396 -0.56 -3.81 20.84
CA ALA A 396 -1.35 -2.94 21.71
C ALA A 396 -2.26 -2.02 20.88
N GLN A 397 -1.71 -1.44 19.81
CA GLN A 397 -2.48 -0.63 18.88
C GLN A 397 -3.60 -1.41 18.16
N ARG A 398 -3.40 -2.70 17.88
CA ARG A 398 -4.38 -3.59 17.23
C ARG A 398 -5.42 -4.15 18.22
N GLY A 399 -5.34 -3.79 19.50
CA GLY A 399 -6.18 -4.34 20.56
C GLY A 399 -5.85 -5.78 20.93
N LEU A 400 -4.64 -6.25 20.61
CA LEU A 400 -4.15 -7.60 20.92
C LEU A 400 -3.29 -7.60 22.19
N ASP A 401 -3.04 -8.78 22.76
CA ASP A 401 -2.07 -8.94 23.86
C ASP A 401 -0.67 -8.50 23.39
N PRO A 402 -0.10 -7.42 23.96
CA PRO A 402 1.13 -6.84 23.46
C PRO A 402 2.38 -7.43 24.10
N ASP A 403 2.27 -8.19 25.18
CA ASP A 403 3.44 -8.59 25.96
C ASP A 403 3.85 -10.03 25.60
N SER A 404 5.15 -10.26 25.40
CA SER A 404 5.69 -11.58 25.09
C SER A 404 6.97 -11.81 25.87
N ASP A 405 7.27 -13.06 26.18
CA ASP A 405 8.53 -13.43 26.82
C ASP A 405 9.54 -13.95 25.78
N LEU A 406 10.83 -13.73 26.00
CA LEU A 406 11.91 -14.21 25.14
C LEU A 406 12.93 -14.99 25.95
N PHE A 407 13.52 -16.01 25.33
CA PHE A 407 14.58 -16.81 25.94
C PHE A 407 15.89 -16.61 25.19
N SER A 408 17.00 -16.55 25.92
CA SER A 408 18.33 -16.48 25.35
C SER A 408 19.19 -17.60 25.93
N PRO A 409 19.74 -18.51 25.09
CA PRO A 409 20.52 -19.65 25.57
C PRO A 409 21.89 -19.30 26.18
N GLY A 410 22.40 -18.11 25.91
CA GLY A 410 23.77 -17.72 26.17
C GLY A 410 24.25 -16.67 25.17
N TYR A 411 25.55 -16.47 25.04
CA TYR A 411 26.12 -15.47 24.12
C TYR A 411 27.40 -15.96 23.45
N PHE A 412 27.67 -15.45 22.26
CA PHE A 412 28.97 -15.60 21.61
C PHE A 412 29.90 -14.48 22.04
N LYS A 413 31.16 -14.81 22.28
CA LYS A 413 32.24 -13.89 22.64
C LYS A 413 33.35 -13.97 21.59
N VAL A 414 33.66 -12.85 20.96
CA VAL A 414 34.70 -12.79 19.93
C VAL A 414 35.64 -11.61 20.14
N PHE A 415 36.93 -11.81 19.86
CA PHE A 415 37.95 -10.76 19.88
C PHE A 415 38.35 -10.39 18.44
N CYS A 416 38.30 -9.09 18.12
CA CYS A 416 38.49 -8.58 16.76
C CYS A 416 39.51 -7.43 16.69
N LEU A 417 40.45 -7.54 15.75
CA LEU A 417 41.33 -6.46 15.30
C LEU A 417 40.71 -5.63 14.15
N GLY A 418 41.32 -4.50 13.81
CA GLY A 418 40.88 -3.65 12.71
C GLY A 418 40.95 -4.38 11.37
N GLY A 419 39.83 -4.40 10.65
CA GLY A 419 39.66 -5.12 9.39
C GLY A 419 39.27 -6.59 9.51
N GLU A 420 39.17 -7.15 10.72
CA GLU A 420 38.68 -8.51 10.91
C GLU A 420 37.16 -8.57 10.75
N LYS A 421 36.70 -9.60 10.05
CA LYS A 421 35.29 -9.92 9.84
C LYS A 421 34.96 -11.23 10.56
N VAL A 422 33.84 -11.25 11.27
CA VAL A 422 33.31 -12.43 11.97
C VAL A 422 31.94 -12.75 11.40
N LEU A 423 31.63 -14.03 11.22
CA LEU A 423 30.37 -14.50 10.66
C LEU A 423 29.60 -15.31 11.68
N LEU A 424 28.28 -15.06 11.77
CA LEU A 424 27.32 -15.93 12.41
C LEU A 424 26.40 -16.52 11.36
N ASN A 425 26.10 -17.80 11.53
CA ASN A 425 25.18 -18.58 10.72
C ASN A 425 24.04 -19.05 11.62
N ALA A 426 22.80 -18.73 11.29
CA ALA A 426 21.63 -19.30 11.97
C ALA A 426 20.73 -20.02 10.96
N ASP A 427 20.47 -21.30 11.20
CA ASP A 427 19.73 -22.15 10.27
C ASP A 427 18.77 -23.13 10.96
N VAL A 428 17.64 -23.39 10.30
CA VAL A 428 16.72 -24.46 10.72
C VAL A 428 17.14 -25.76 10.02
N ILE A 429 17.56 -26.75 10.81
CA ILE A 429 18.15 -27.99 10.31
C ILE A 429 17.38 -29.22 10.78
N GLU A 430 17.38 -30.25 9.94
CA GLU A 430 16.92 -31.60 10.30
C GLU A 430 18.03 -32.43 10.97
N ASN A 431 19.26 -32.29 10.48
CA ASN A 431 20.42 -33.04 10.95
C ASN A 431 21.42 -32.13 11.68
N GLN A 432 21.69 -32.40 12.95
CA GLN A 432 22.60 -31.64 13.80
C GLN A 432 24.08 -31.71 13.34
N ASP A 433 24.43 -32.67 12.47
CA ASP A 433 25.78 -32.84 11.93
C ASP A 433 26.04 -32.04 10.64
N LYS A 434 25.12 -31.17 10.21
CA LYS A 434 25.32 -30.30 9.03
C LYS A 434 26.56 -29.41 9.25
N LYS A 435 27.58 -29.57 8.39
CA LYS A 435 28.77 -28.73 8.41
C LYS A 435 28.48 -27.37 7.76
N ILE A 436 28.99 -26.31 8.36
CA ILE A 436 28.83 -24.93 7.88
C ILE A 436 30.10 -24.55 7.12
N CYS A 437 29.93 -24.09 5.87
CA CYS A 437 31.02 -23.54 5.06
C CYS A 437 31.01 -22.01 5.16
N PHE A 438 31.83 -21.46 6.05
CA PHE A 438 31.87 -20.00 6.26
C PHE A 438 32.45 -19.22 5.07
N ASP A 439 33.24 -19.87 4.20
CA ASP A 439 33.77 -19.22 2.98
C ASP A 439 32.67 -19.01 1.93
N GLU A 440 31.76 -19.97 1.75
CA GLU A 440 30.59 -19.81 0.88
C GLU A 440 29.66 -18.71 1.41
N LEU A 441 29.46 -18.67 2.74
CA LEU A 441 28.69 -17.63 3.42
C LEU A 441 29.25 -16.24 3.15
N LEU A 442 30.57 -16.10 3.25
CA LEU A 442 31.28 -14.85 3.01
C LEU A 442 31.11 -14.38 1.57
N ASN A 443 31.24 -15.31 0.61
CA ASN A 443 31.07 -15.02 -0.80
C ASN A 443 29.64 -14.55 -1.13
N ASP A 444 28.62 -15.19 -0.57
CA ASP A 444 27.23 -14.74 -0.75
C ASP A 444 27.02 -13.33 -0.18
N LEU A 445 27.47 -13.08 1.05
CA LEU A 445 27.37 -11.77 1.71
C LEU A 445 28.06 -10.65 0.92
N ASP A 446 29.26 -10.91 0.39
CA ASP A 446 30.03 -9.95 -0.40
C ASP A 446 29.49 -9.79 -1.83
N SER A 447 28.66 -10.71 -2.32
CA SER A 447 27.98 -10.59 -3.62
C SER A 447 26.75 -9.68 -3.59
N LYS A 448 26.16 -9.45 -2.41
CA LYS A 448 24.93 -8.67 -2.27
C LYS A 448 25.08 -7.23 -2.74
N VAL A 449 24.14 -6.78 -3.57
CA VAL A 449 24.19 -5.44 -4.17
C VAL A 449 23.44 -4.43 -3.30
N PHE A 450 24.13 -3.37 -2.84
CA PHE A 450 23.53 -2.27 -2.09
C PHE A 450 23.46 -0.99 -2.92
N GLU A 451 22.42 -0.86 -3.74
CA GLU A 451 22.18 0.33 -4.55
C GLU A 451 21.90 1.55 -3.66
N LYS A 452 22.56 2.68 -3.93
CA LYS A 452 22.34 3.92 -3.15
C LYS A 452 20.97 4.55 -3.43
N ARG A 453 20.61 4.60 -4.70
CA ARG A 453 19.36 5.17 -5.20
C ARG A 453 18.88 4.39 -6.40
N THR A 454 17.57 4.19 -6.50
CA THR A 454 16.92 3.44 -7.57
C THR A 454 15.72 4.26 -8.07
N PRO A 455 15.54 4.47 -9.39
CA PRO A 455 14.33 5.12 -9.92
C PRO A 455 13.06 4.47 -9.36
N LEU A 456 12.03 5.26 -9.07
CA LEU A 456 10.81 4.75 -8.41
C LEU A 456 10.24 3.50 -9.07
N PHE A 457 10.10 3.48 -10.40
CA PHE A 457 9.57 2.32 -11.11
C PHE A 457 10.43 1.06 -10.91
N GLU A 458 11.75 1.19 -11.02
CA GLU A 458 12.66 0.06 -10.82
C GLU A 458 12.62 -0.46 -9.39
N ALA A 459 12.48 0.44 -8.41
CA ALA A 459 12.35 0.07 -7.00
C ALA A 459 11.06 -0.73 -6.74
N VAL A 460 9.92 -0.26 -7.27
CA VAL A 460 8.65 -1.01 -7.16
C VAL A 460 8.74 -2.34 -7.90
N ASN A 461 9.34 -2.39 -9.10
CA ASN A 461 9.49 -3.63 -9.86
C ASN A 461 10.34 -4.68 -9.10
N LYS A 462 11.49 -4.26 -8.53
CA LYS A 462 12.34 -5.12 -7.69
C LYS A 462 11.63 -5.61 -6.43
N SER A 463 10.72 -4.82 -5.87
CA SER A 463 9.96 -5.22 -4.68
C SER A 463 9.03 -6.41 -4.92
N LEU A 464 8.63 -6.68 -6.17
CA LEU A 464 7.67 -7.74 -6.50
C LEU A 464 8.21 -9.14 -6.20
N ASP A 465 9.52 -9.34 -6.31
CA ASP A 465 10.14 -10.66 -6.16
C ASP A 465 9.95 -11.25 -4.75
N ALA A 466 9.82 -10.40 -3.73
CA ALA A 466 9.61 -10.85 -2.35
C ALA A 466 8.30 -11.63 -2.13
N PHE A 467 7.30 -11.43 -3.01
CA PHE A 467 5.98 -12.02 -2.88
C PHE A 467 5.82 -13.33 -3.65
N ILE A 468 6.72 -13.64 -4.59
CA ILE A 468 6.61 -14.81 -5.46
C ILE A 468 7.23 -16.01 -4.77
N VAL A 469 6.42 -17.05 -4.56
CA VAL A 469 6.83 -18.26 -3.85
C VAL A 469 6.54 -19.50 -4.69
N ASP A 470 7.31 -20.55 -4.45
CA ASP A 470 7.22 -21.84 -5.13
C ASP A 470 6.21 -22.75 -4.42
N ARG A 471 5.38 -23.40 -5.22
CA ARG A 471 4.39 -24.38 -4.77
C ARG A 471 4.43 -25.60 -5.69
N GLY A 472 5.29 -26.56 -5.34
CA GLY A 472 5.62 -27.68 -6.21
C GLY A 472 6.24 -27.20 -7.53
N SER A 473 5.60 -27.53 -8.65
CA SER A 473 6.01 -27.09 -10.00
C SER A 473 5.36 -25.77 -10.46
N ASP A 474 4.42 -25.24 -9.66
CA ASP A 474 3.74 -23.98 -9.90
C ASP A 474 4.22 -22.90 -8.91
N LYS A 475 3.61 -21.72 -8.98
CA LYS A 475 3.93 -20.58 -8.12
C LYS A 475 2.66 -20.06 -7.48
N SER A 476 2.78 -19.55 -6.25
CA SER A 476 1.76 -18.77 -5.57
C SER A 476 2.33 -17.42 -5.14
N ILE A 477 1.46 -16.54 -4.63
CA ILE A 477 1.83 -15.20 -4.21
C ILE A 477 1.52 -15.06 -2.73
N MET A 478 2.53 -14.74 -1.92
CA MET A 478 2.31 -14.29 -0.55
C MET A 478 1.63 -12.94 -0.61
N ALA A 479 0.37 -12.87 -0.16
CA ALA A 479 -0.41 -11.64 -0.23
C ALA A 479 0.32 -10.48 0.45
N GLY A 480 0.88 -10.68 1.64
CA GLY A 480 1.69 -9.64 2.25
C GLY A 480 2.41 -10.09 3.49
N TYR A 481 3.53 -9.43 3.75
CA TYR A 481 4.32 -9.66 4.94
C TYR A 481 3.91 -8.68 6.04
N PRO A 482 3.81 -9.15 7.30
CA PRO A 482 4.37 -10.44 7.73
C PRO A 482 3.38 -11.60 7.93
N TRP A 483 2.06 -11.40 7.87
CA TRP A 483 1.09 -12.39 8.37
C TRP A 483 0.17 -13.05 7.35
N PHE A 484 0.20 -12.66 6.08
CA PHE A 484 -0.63 -13.34 5.08
C PHE A 484 0.12 -14.51 4.42
N LEU A 485 -0.69 -15.46 3.94
CA LEU A 485 -0.31 -16.57 3.07
C LEU A 485 -0.82 -16.33 1.64
N ASP A 486 -1.09 -17.39 0.90
CA ASP A 486 -1.63 -17.33 -0.44
C ASP A 486 -3.12 -16.92 -0.40
N TRP A 487 -3.45 -15.75 -0.96
CA TRP A 487 -4.83 -15.34 -1.17
C TRP A 487 -5.13 -15.29 -2.66
N GLY A 488 -6.23 -15.93 -3.07
CA GLY A 488 -6.56 -16.13 -4.48
C GLY A 488 -6.85 -14.84 -5.23
N ARG A 489 -7.65 -13.95 -4.62
CA ARG A 489 -7.89 -12.61 -5.15
C ARG A 489 -6.58 -11.84 -5.34
N ASP A 490 -5.76 -11.77 -4.30
CA ASP A 490 -4.51 -11.00 -4.31
C ASP A 490 -3.52 -11.55 -5.32
N SER A 491 -3.41 -12.88 -5.41
CA SER A 491 -2.55 -13.58 -6.37
C SER A 491 -2.96 -13.28 -7.82
N LEU A 492 -4.27 -13.26 -8.11
CA LEU A 492 -4.77 -12.98 -9.45
C LEU A 492 -4.62 -11.50 -9.81
N ILE A 493 -4.85 -10.58 -8.87
CA ILE A 493 -4.56 -9.15 -9.09
C ILE A 493 -3.06 -8.96 -9.34
N PHE A 494 -2.20 -9.58 -8.53
CA PHE A 494 -0.74 -9.55 -8.72
C PHE A 494 -0.31 -10.11 -10.08
N CYS A 495 -0.96 -11.17 -10.54
CA CYS A 495 -0.70 -11.80 -11.83
C CYS A 495 -0.88 -10.82 -13.00
N ARG A 496 -1.81 -9.86 -12.91
CA ARG A 496 -1.94 -8.79 -13.93
C ARG A 496 -0.67 -7.94 -14.03
N GLY A 497 -0.02 -7.67 -12.90
CA GLY A 497 1.27 -6.99 -12.86
C GLY A 497 2.36 -7.80 -13.54
N LEU A 498 2.45 -9.10 -13.25
CA LEU A 498 3.39 -10.00 -13.93
C LEU A 498 3.20 -9.99 -15.44
N ILE A 499 1.95 -10.08 -15.91
CA ILE A 499 1.61 -10.10 -17.34
C ILE A 499 2.05 -8.80 -18.03
N GLU A 500 1.69 -7.64 -17.48
CA GLU A 500 2.05 -6.33 -18.05
C GLU A 500 3.56 -6.11 -18.10
N LEU A 501 4.30 -6.63 -17.12
CA LEU A 501 5.75 -6.55 -17.05
C LEU A 501 6.47 -7.61 -17.92
N GLY A 502 5.73 -8.44 -18.65
CA GLY A 502 6.29 -9.49 -19.51
C GLY A 502 6.80 -10.74 -18.78
N ARG A 503 6.46 -10.91 -17.49
CA ARG A 503 6.83 -12.06 -16.64
C ARG A 503 5.87 -13.24 -16.86
N PHE A 504 5.72 -13.66 -18.12
CA PHE A 504 4.68 -14.60 -18.54
C PHE A 504 4.81 -16.01 -17.94
N SER A 505 6.04 -16.49 -17.71
CA SER A 505 6.28 -17.83 -17.14
C SER A 505 5.72 -17.93 -15.72
N GLU A 506 5.94 -16.91 -14.89
CA GLU A 506 5.42 -16.84 -13.53
C GLU A 506 3.91 -16.61 -13.53
N ALA A 507 3.40 -15.74 -14.40
CA ALA A 507 1.96 -15.53 -14.57
C ALA A 507 1.22 -16.84 -14.94
N ARG A 508 1.77 -17.61 -15.89
CA ARG A 508 1.24 -18.94 -16.25
C ARG A 508 1.25 -19.88 -15.06
N ALA A 509 2.37 -19.97 -14.32
CA ALA A 509 2.47 -20.84 -13.15
C ALA A 509 1.39 -20.53 -12.09
N VAL A 510 1.14 -19.25 -11.81
CA VAL A 510 0.04 -18.82 -10.91
C VAL A 510 -1.32 -19.20 -11.48
N LEU A 511 -1.59 -18.94 -12.76
CA LEU A 511 -2.89 -19.28 -13.37
C LEU A 511 -3.14 -20.79 -13.43
N ARG A 512 -2.11 -21.62 -13.67
CA ARG A 512 -2.26 -23.07 -13.62
C ARG A 512 -2.66 -23.56 -12.25
N LEU A 513 -2.03 -23.03 -11.20
CA LEU A 513 -2.37 -23.37 -9.81
C LEU A 513 -3.86 -23.11 -9.54
N PHE A 514 -4.35 -21.90 -9.79
CA PHE A 514 -5.76 -21.56 -9.55
C PHE A 514 -6.71 -22.32 -10.47
N GLY A 515 -6.37 -22.50 -11.75
CA GLY A 515 -7.19 -23.25 -12.70
C GLY A 515 -7.44 -24.70 -12.27
N ARG A 516 -6.43 -25.37 -11.68
CA ARG A 516 -6.57 -26.73 -11.13
C ARG A 516 -7.55 -26.80 -9.96
N PHE A 517 -7.65 -25.75 -9.16
CA PHE A 517 -8.59 -25.69 -8.04
C PHE A 517 -10.03 -25.35 -8.44
N GLU A 518 -10.31 -25.07 -9.72
CA GLU A 518 -11.68 -24.78 -10.14
C GLU A 518 -12.61 -25.96 -9.88
N ASN A 519 -13.72 -25.66 -9.21
CA ASN A 519 -14.76 -26.64 -8.93
C ASN A 519 -16.14 -25.97 -8.99
N ASN A 520 -16.95 -26.33 -9.99
CA ASN A 520 -18.32 -25.84 -10.19
C ASN A 520 -18.43 -24.30 -10.13
N GLY A 521 -17.50 -23.62 -10.81
CA GLY A 521 -17.42 -22.16 -10.91
C GLY A 521 -16.85 -21.43 -9.71
N THR A 522 -16.30 -22.14 -8.74
CA THR A 522 -15.60 -21.53 -7.59
C THR A 522 -14.09 -21.71 -7.70
N LEU A 523 -13.36 -20.71 -7.21
CA LEU A 523 -11.91 -20.73 -7.00
C LEU A 523 -11.63 -20.46 -5.51
N PRO A 524 -10.50 -20.93 -4.97
CA PRO A 524 -10.13 -20.67 -3.59
C PRO A 524 -9.81 -19.18 -3.39
N ASN A 525 -10.32 -18.61 -2.31
CA ASN A 525 -9.96 -17.28 -1.83
C ASN A 525 -8.68 -17.30 -0.98
N MET A 526 -8.39 -18.42 -0.31
CA MET A 526 -7.18 -18.61 0.49
C MET A 526 -6.65 -20.03 0.31
N ILE A 527 -5.33 -20.18 0.21
CA ILE A 527 -4.64 -21.47 0.24
C ILE A 527 -3.64 -21.46 1.41
N CYS A 528 -3.81 -22.37 2.36
CA CYS A 528 -2.94 -22.50 3.54
C CYS A 528 -2.35 -23.91 3.60
N GLY A 529 -1.06 -24.06 3.31
CA GLY A 529 -0.48 -25.38 3.11
C GLY A 529 -1.25 -26.11 2.01
N GLU A 530 -1.84 -27.27 2.30
CA GLU A 530 -2.66 -28.04 1.33
C GLU A 530 -4.15 -27.65 1.33
N ASP A 531 -4.60 -26.81 2.27
CA ASP A 531 -6.02 -26.45 2.41
C ASP A 531 -6.40 -25.31 1.46
N ALA A 532 -7.30 -25.61 0.51
CA ALA A 532 -7.92 -24.66 -0.41
C ALA A 532 -9.45 -24.58 -0.21
N GLY A 533 -9.94 -24.90 0.98
CA GLY A 533 -11.37 -25.01 1.30
C GLY A 533 -12.12 -23.68 1.36
N ASN A 534 -11.41 -22.57 1.62
CA ASN A 534 -12.03 -21.24 1.63
C ASN A 534 -12.30 -20.79 0.18
N ILE A 535 -13.58 -20.75 -0.17
CA ILE A 535 -14.10 -20.36 -1.50
C ILE A 535 -15.08 -19.17 -1.41
N GLU A 536 -15.04 -18.42 -0.31
CA GLU A 536 -15.93 -17.29 -0.05
C GLU A 536 -15.51 -16.04 -0.84
N THR A 537 -15.64 -16.11 -2.16
CA THR A 537 -15.25 -15.03 -3.08
C THR A 537 -16.19 -14.98 -4.28
N SER A 538 -16.57 -13.77 -4.70
CA SER A 538 -17.27 -13.52 -5.97
C SER A 538 -16.33 -13.01 -7.06
N ASP A 539 -15.20 -12.43 -6.69
CA ASP A 539 -14.29 -11.74 -7.60
C ASP A 539 -13.11 -12.58 -8.07
N ALA A 540 -12.61 -13.55 -7.30
CA ALA A 540 -11.45 -14.36 -7.71
C ALA A 540 -11.69 -15.09 -9.06
N PRO A 541 -12.84 -15.78 -9.30
CA PRO A 541 -13.10 -16.36 -10.62
C PRO A 541 -13.13 -15.32 -11.74
N LEU A 542 -13.60 -14.10 -11.46
CA LEU A 542 -13.68 -13.04 -12.47
C LEU A 542 -12.31 -12.40 -12.76
N TRP A 543 -11.44 -12.30 -11.75
CA TRP A 543 -10.04 -11.93 -11.93
C TRP A 543 -9.28 -12.97 -12.75
N PHE A 544 -9.60 -14.26 -12.60
CA PHE A 544 -9.03 -15.32 -13.44
C PHE A 544 -9.34 -15.09 -14.93
N PHE A 545 -10.58 -14.71 -15.29
CA PHE A 545 -10.90 -14.30 -16.67
C PHE A 545 -10.07 -13.08 -17.11
N ALA A 546 -9.95 -12.07 -16.26
CA ALA A 546 -9.19 -10.86 -16.58
C ALA A 546 -7.72 -11.18 -16.87
N CYS A 547 -7.08 -12.03 -16.05
CA CYS A 547 -5.70 -12.45 -16.26
C CYS A 547 -5.53 -13.29 -17.52
N CYS A 548 -6.42 -14.24 -17.80
CA CYS A 548 -6.38 -15.02 -19.05
C CYS A 548 -6.53 -14.12 -20.28
N LYS A 549 -7.43 -13.13 -20.22
CA LYS A 549 -7.62 -12.12 -21.29
C LYS A 549 -6.35 -11.28 -21.47
N ASP A 550 -5.79 -10.75 -20.38
CA ASP A 550 -4.59 -9.91 -20.39
C ASP A 550 -3.37 -10.69 -20.89
N LEU A 551 -3.21 -11.96 -20.48
CA LEU A 551 -2.10 -12.83 -20.90
C LEU A 551 -2.11 -13.06 -22.41
N ILE A 552 -3.24 -13.51 -22.96
CA ILE A 552 -3.38 -13.79 -24.40
C ILE A 552 -3.15 -12.54 -25.24
N LYS A 553 -3.66 -11.40 -24.76
CA LYS A 553 -3.49 -10.10 -25.44
C LYS A 553 -2.02 -9.67 -25.47
N ASN A 554 -1.31 -9.81 -24.35
CA ASN A 554 0.09 -9.37 -24.23
C ASN A 554 1.07 -10.34 -24.93
N GLU A 555 0.87 -11.65 -24.80
CA GLU A 555 1.64 -12.66 -25.53
C GLU A 555 1.29 -12.71 -27.04
N LYS A 556 0.14 -12.15 -27.42
CA LYS A 556 -0.45 -12.27 -28.78
C LYS A 556 -0.58 -13.73 -29.21
N ASN A 557 -0.85 -14.62 -28.25
CA ASN A 557 -0.95 -16.06 -28.43
C ASN A 557 -2.06 -16.62 -27.53
N SER A 558 -2.91 -17.48 -28.09
CA SER A 558 -4.01 -18.16 -27.40
C SER A 558 -3.68 -19.57 -26.91
N ASP A 559 -2.45 -20.06 -27.07
CA ASP A 559 -2.05 -21.43 -26.73
C ASP A 559 -2.35 -21.80 -25.27
N PHE A 560 -2.28 -20.84 -24.34
CA PHE A 560 -2.63 -21.06 -22.95
C PHE A 560 -4.07 -21.57 -22.76
N LEU A 561 -5.01 -21.21 -23.64
CA LEU A 561 -6.39 -21.71 -23.59
C LEU A 561 -6.49 -23.22 -23.78
N ASN A 562 -5.54 -23.81 -24.51
CA ASN A 562 -5.49 -25.24 -24.81
C ASN A 562 -4.66 -26.04 -23.79
N GLU A 563 -4.00 -25.38 -22.85
CA GLU A 563 -3.21 -26.04 -21.81
C GLU A 563 -4.13 -26.90 -20.93
N SER A 564 -3.75 -28.16 -20.69
CA SER A 564 -4.54 -29.12 -19.93
C SER A 564 -4.18 -29.06 -18.45
N LEU A 565 -5.17 -28.75 -17.61
CA LEU A 565 -5.11 -28.69 -16.15
C LEU A 565 -6.03 -29.78 -15.59
N ASP A 566 -5.44 -30.85 -15.07
CA ASP A 566 -6.13 -32.02 -14.52
C ASP A 566 -7.21 -32.59 -15.46
N GLY A 567 -6.87 -32.68 -16.75
CA GLY A 567 -7.73 -33.28 -17.79
C GLY A 567 -8.73 -32.33 -18.43
N ARG A 568 -8.76 -31.04 -18.06
CA ARG A 568 -9.59 -30.00 -18.66
C ARG A 568 -8.73 -28.91 -19.28
N SER A 569 -9.10 -28.39 -20.45
CA SER A 569 -8.40 -27.22 -20.99
C SER A 569 -8.73 -25.97 -20.17
N VAL A 570 -7.86 -24.97 -20.20
CA VAL A 570 -8.17 -23.65 -19.60
C VAL A 570 -9.46 -23.07 -20.19
N LYS A 571 -9.71 -23.26 -21.50
CA LYS A 571 -10.99 -22.89 -22.14
C LYS A 571 -12.19 -23.57 -21.48
N ASP A 572 -12.12 -24.87 -21.21
CA ASP A 572 -13.21 -25.61 -20.55
C ASP A 572 -13.46 -25.11 -19.14
N ILE A 573 -12.39 -24.74 -18.41
CA ILE A 573 -12.47 -24.15 -17.07
C ILE A 573 -13.18 -22.80 -17.13
N LEU A 574 -12.82 -21.91 -18.05
CA LEU A 574 -13.47 -20.61 -18.23
C LEU A 574 -14.97 -20.77 -18.55
N LEU A 575 -15.32 -21.71 -19.43
CA LEU A 575 -16.73 -22.02 -19.73
C LEU A 575 -17.48 -22.59 -18.52
N SER A 576 -16.86 -23.52 -17.77
CA SER A 576 -17.40 -24.07 -16.53
C SER A 576 -17.76 -22.97 -15.52
N ILE A 577 -16.86 -22.02 -15.32
CA ILE A 577 -17.09 -20.89 -14.41
C ILE A 577 -18.29 -20.06 -14.86
N ALA A 578 -18.31 -19.63 -16.12
CA ALA A 578 -19.37 -18.75 -16.61
C ALA A 578 -20.76 -19.42 -16.58
N TYR A 579 -20.87 -20.68 -16.99
CA TYR A 579 -22.14 -21.41 -16.92
C TYR A 579 -22.58 -21.64 -15.47
N SER A 580 -21.64 -21.89 -14.56
CA SER A 580 -21.94 -22.05 -13.13
C SER A 580 -22.41 -20.73 -12.51
N LEU A 581 -21.81 -19.59 -12.85
CA LEU A 581 -22.27 -18.27 -12.39
C LEU A 581 -23.66 -17.91 -12.95
N ILE A 582 -23.99 -18.33 -14.17
CA ILE A 582 -25.33 -18.12 -14.75
C ILE A 582 -26.38 -19.02 -14.06
N LYS A 583 -26.04 -20.29 -13.80
CA LYS A 583 -26.95 -21.26 -13.17
C LYS A 583 -27.07 -21.06 -11.66
N GLY A 584 -26.02 -20.55 -11.03
CA GLY A 584 -25.83 -20.42 -9.60
C GLY A 584 -24.78 -21.38 -9.06
N THR A 585 -23.86 -20.86 -8.24
CA THR A 585 -22.83 -21.63 -7.55
C THR A 585 -23.33 -22.14 -6.19
N LYS A 586 -22.62 -23.10 -5.60
CA LYS A 586 -22.88 -23.57 -4.22
C LYS A 586 -22.75 -22.49 -3.15
N THR A 587 -22.09 -21.37 -3.46
CA THR A 587 -21.89 -20.25 -2.54
C THR A 587 -22.99 -19.19 -2.62
N GLY A 588 -23.96 -19.36 -3.53
CA GLY A 588 -25.06 -18.42 -3.73
C GLY A 588 -24.75 -17.28 -4.69
N VAL A 589 -23.57 -17.25 -5.32
CA VAL A 589 -23.24 -16.31 -6.39
C VAL A 589 -23.96 -16.74 -7.67
N VAL A 590 -24.81 -15.87 -8.21
CA VAL A 590 -25.68 -16.22 -9.35
C VAL A 590 -26.09 -15.00 -10.16
N ALA A 591 -26.21 -15.16 -11.48
CA ALA A 591 -26.70 -14.10 -12.35
C ALA A 591 -28.22 -13.95 -12.28
N ASP A 592 -28.69 -12.71 -12.13
CA ASP A 592 -30.11 -12.38 -12.21
C ASP A 592 -30.64 -12.68 -13.63
N PRO A 593 -31.76 -13.39 -13.79
CA PRO A 593 -32.24 -13.85 -15.10
C PRO A 593 -32.73 -12.70 -16.00
N GLU A 594 -33.08 -11.54 -15.42
CA GLU A 594 -33.63 -10.39 -16.15
C GLU A 594 -32.55 -9.38 -16.59
N THR A 595 -31.49 -9.23 -15.81
CA THR A 595 -30.45 -8.21 -16.04
C THR A 595 -29.08 -8.83 -16.33
N LEU A 596 -28.88 -10.10 -16.01
CA LEU A 596 -27.59 -10.80 -15.97
C LEU A 596 -26.57 -10.19 -15.00
N LEU A 597 -27.00 -9.26 -14.14
CA LEU A 597 -26.17 -8.76 -13.05
C LEU A 597 -25.89 -9.90 -12.07
N LEU A 598 -24.64 -9.99 -11.61
CA LEU A 598 -24.18 -11.07 -10.75
C LEU A 598 -24.39 -10.71 -9.29
N TYR A 599 -25.21 -11.48 -8.60
CA TYR A 599 -25.46 -11.34 -7.17
C TYR A 599 -24.26 -11.85 -6.36
N SER A 600 -23.92 -11.12 -5.29
CA SER A 600 -22.84 -11.43 -4.36
C SER A 600 -23.35 -11.39 -2.91
N PRO A 601 -23.03 -12.40 -2.07
CA PRO A 601 -23.22 -12.32 -0.64
C PRO A 601 -22.36 -11.22 0.02
N ALA A 602 -22.74 -10.77 1.22
CA ALA A 602 -22.18 -9.57 1.86
C ALA A 602 -20.65 -9.51 2.02
N HIS A 603 -19.97 -10.66 2.20
CA HIS A 603 -18.54 -10.74 2.55
C HIS A 603 -17.68 -11.39 1.44
N PHE A 604 -18.18 -11.42 0.21
CA PHE A 604 -17.52 -12.14 -0.89
C PHE A 604 -16.70 -11.25 -1.84
N THR A 605 -16.83 -9.93 -1.72
CA THR A 605 -16.03 -8.95 -2.48
C THR A 605 -14.72 -8.66 -1.76
N TRP A 606 -13.80 -7.91 -2.37
CA TRP A 606 -12.59 -7.45 -1.67
C TRP A 606 -12.85 -6.62 -0.40
N MET A 607 -14.08 -6.14 -0.21
CA MET A 607 -14.53 -5.49 1.02
C MET A 607 -15.20 -6.51 1.97
N ASP A 608 -14.44 -7.50 2.45
CA ASP A 608 -14.91 -8.80 3.00
C ASP A 608 -14.98 -8.93 4.53
N THR A 609 -14.89 -7.83 5.30
CA THR A 609 -15.02 -7.94 6.77
C THR A 609 -16.32 -8.64 7.17
N ASN A 610 -16.22 -9.65 8.06
CA ASN A 610 -17.36 -10.41 8.57
C ASN A 610 -17.30 -10.54 10.10
N PHE A 611 -18.47 -10.75 10.72
CA PHE A 611 -18.69 -10.85 12.17
C PHE A 611 -17.95 -9.77 13.00
N PRO A 612 -18.35 -8.48 12.92
CA PRO A 612 -19.50 -7.96 12.18
C PRO A 612 -19.19 -7.73 10.70
N ALA A 613 -20.23 -7.75 9.87
CA ALA A 613 -20.12 -7.29 8.49
C ALA A 613 -19.87 -5.77 8.49
N GLY A 614 -18.59 -5.36 8.36
CA GLY A 614 -18.18 -3.96 8.45
C GLY A 614 -18.62 -3.15 7.24
N SER A 615 -18.61 -3.76 6.06
CA SER A 615 -19.00 -3.15 4.79
C SER A 615 -19.99 -4.07 4.05
N PRO A 616 -21.24 -4.19 4.54
CA PRO A 616 -22.21 -5.09 3.93
C PRO A 616 -22.54 -4.62 2.51
N ARG A 617 -22.21 -5.46 1.52
CA ARG A 617 -22.44 -5.21 0.08
C ARG A 617 -23.21 -6.36 -0.56
N GLN A 618 -24.21 -6.87 0.16
CA GLN A 618 -25.08 -7.94 -0.32
C GLN A 618 -25.98 -7.42 -1.44
N GLY A 619 -25.98 -8.08 -2.60
CA GLY A 619 -26.71 -7.62 -3.78
C GLY A 619 -25.81 -7.63 -5.00
N TYR A 620 -25.73 -6.50 -5.71
CA TYR A 620 -24.98 -6.38 -6.97
C TYR A 620 -23.86 -5.31 -6.85
N PRO A 621 -22.69 -5.66 -6.30
CA PRO A 621 -21.53 -4.77 -6.20
C PRO A 621 -21.01 -4.34 -7.59
N VAL A 622 -20.69 -3.05 -7.77
CA VAL A 622 -20.40 -2.47 -9.09
C VAL A 622 -19.17 -3.05 -9.79
N GLU A 623 -18.10 -3.36 -9.05
CA GLU A 623 -16.87 -3.94 -9.61
C GLU A 623 -17.05 -5.40 -10.03
N ILE A 624 -17.92 -6.14 -9.34
CA ILE A 624 -18.30 -7.49 -9.74
C ILE A 624 -19.00 -7.44 -11.11
N GLN A 625 -19.85 -6.44 -11.34
CA GLN A 625 -20.50 -6.26 -12.65
C GLN A 625 -19.50 -5.88 -13.74
N ALA A 626 -18.51 -5.04 -13.40
CA ALA A 626 -17.46 -4.66 -14.34
C ALA A 626 -16.60 -5.85 -14.77
N LEU A 627 -16.18 -6.66 -13.80
CA LEU A 627 -15.42 -7.88 -14.02
C LEU A 627 -16.24 -8.93 -14.77
N TRP A 628 -17.54 -9.06 -14.46
CA TRP A 628 -18.44 -9.99 -15.13
C TRP A 628 -18.69 -9.60 -16.59
N TYR A 629 -18.91 -8.31 -16.88
CA TYR A 629 -18.94 -7.80 -18.24
C TYR A 629 -17.66 -8.15 -19.00
N ASN A 630 -16.49 -7.93 -18.38
CA ASN A 630 -15.19 -8.22 -18.99
C ASN A 630 -15.00 -9.72 -19.29
N ALA A 631 -15.50 -10.60 -18.42
CA ALA A 631 -15.49 -12.05 -18.62
C ALA A 631 -16.40 -12.48 -19.78
N LEU A 632 -17.63 -11.98 -19.84
CA LEU A 632 -18.58 -12.26 -20.93
C LEU A 632 -18.07 -11.76 -22.29
N ASP A 633 -17.50 -10.55 -22.33
CA ASP A 633 -16.87 -9.99 -23.52
C ASP A 633 -15.67 -10.85 -23.97
N PHE A 634 -14.85 -11.31 -23.03
CA PHE A 634 -13.73 -12.20 -23.35
C PHE A 634 -14.20 -13.54 -23.89
N LEU A 635 -15.24 -14.15 -23.32
CA LEU A 635 -15.81 -15.41 -23.81
C LEU A 635 -16.32 -15.33 -25.25
N ALA A 636 -16.78 -14.17 -25.71
CA ALA A 636 -17.14 -13.97 -27.10
C ALA A 636 -15.95 -14.14 -28.08
N SER A 637 -14.71 -14.01 -27.59
CA SER A 637 -13.48 -14.29 -28.36
C SER A 637 -12.94 -15.71 -28.20
N VAL A 638 -13.32 -16.41 -27.12
CA VAL A 638 -12.83 -17.77 -26.77
C VAL A 638 -13.77 -18.87 -27.28
N ASP A 639 -15.07 -18.65 -27.15
CA ASP A 639 -16.13 -19.57 -27.57
C ASP A 639 -16.83 -19.05 -28.82
N THR A 640 -16.11 -19.18 -29.95
CA THR A 640 -16.50 -18.59 -31.24
C THR A 640 -17.84 -19.07 -31.75
N ASP A 641 -18.24 -20.30 -31.41
CA ASP A 641 -19.50 -20.90 -31.84
C ASP A 641 -20.71 -20.20 -31.17
N ASN A 642 -20.54 -19.70 -29.94
CA ASN A 642 -21.56 -18.95 -29.20
C ASN A 642 -21.27 -17.45 -29.09
N LYS A 643 -20.35 -16.92 -29.92
CA LYS A 643 -19.90 -15.51 -29.89
C LYS A 643 -21.04 -14.49 -29.76
N ILE A 644 -22.09 -14.63 -30.57
CA ILE A 644 -23.22 -13.69 -30.59
C ILE A 644 -24.00 -13.73 -29.28
N ASP A 645 -24.15 -14.92 -28.67
CA ASP A 645 -24.85 -15.05 -27.39
C ASP A 645 -24.06 -14.39 -26.27
N TRP A 646 -22.74 -14.65 -26.18
CA TRP A 646 -21.85 -14.00 -25.22
C TRP A 646 -21.88 -12.47 -25.34
N GLN A 647 -21.82 -11.93 -26.57
CA GLN A 647 -21.94 -10.49 -26.82
C GLN A 647 -23.28 -9.92 -26.35
N LYS A 648 -24.39 -10.64 -26.56
CA LYS A 648 -25.71 -10.21 -26.06
C LYS A 648 -25.76 -10.19 -24.54
N LYS A 649 -25.18 -11.19 -23.86
CA LYS A 649 -25.12 -11.22 -22.39
C LYS A 649 -24.28 -10.06 -21.85
N ALA A 650 -23.09 -9.82 -22.42
CA ALA A 650 -22.26 -8.68 -22.04
C ALA A 650 -23.00 -7.35 -22.22
N LYS A 651 -23.66 -7.15 -23.37
CA LYS A 651 -24.45 -5.95 -23.64
C LYS A 651 -25.58 -5.75 -22.62
N ARG A 652 -26.28 -6.81 -22.24
CA ARG A 652 -27.36 -6.78 -21.24
C ARG A 652 -26.86 -6.31 -19.87
N VAL A 653 -25.69 -6.80 -19.42
CA VAL A 653 -25.04 -6.35 -18.19
C VAL A 653 -24.66 -4.86 -18.30
N GLN A 654 -24.05 -4.45 -19.41
CA GLN A 654 -23.66 -3.05 -19.64
C GLN A 654 -24.86 -2.09 -19.61
N GLU A 655 -25.97 -2.44 -20.27
CA GLU A 655 -27.21 -1.67 -20.26
C GLU A 655 -27.78 -1.57 -18.83
N ALA A 656 -27.87 -2.70 -18.11
CA ALA A 656 -28.36 -2.72 -16.74
C ALA A 656 -27.49 -1.89 -15.78
N VAL A 657 -26.16 -1.90 -15.94
CA VAL A 657 -25.26 -1.04 -15.15
C VAL A 657 -25.56 0.44 -15.40
N LEU A 658 -25.69 0.85 -16.67
CA LEU A 658 -25.97 2.25 -17.00
C LEU A 658 -27.35 2.70 -16.48
N ASP A 659 -28.37 1.86 -16.62
CA ASP A 659 -29.75 2.20 -16.28
C ASP A 659 -30.01 2.23 -14.76
N HIS A 660 -29.35 1.35 -13.99
CA HIS A 660 -29.66 1.17 -12.57
C HIS A 660 -28.62 1.74 -11.60
N PHE A 661 -27.35 1.88 -11.99
CA PHE A 661 -26.31 2.35 -11.08
C PHE A 661 -25.99 3.85 -11.23
N TYR A 662 -26.12 4.43 -12.42
CA TYR A 662 -25.65 5.80 -12.67
C TYR A 662 -26.56 6.87 -12.05
N ASN A 663 -26.00 7.70 -11.17
CA ASN A 663 -26.70 8.84 -10.60
C ASN A 663 -26.24 10.14 -11.26
N ALA A 664 -27.00 10.63 -12.24
CA ALA A 664 -26.68 11.86 -12.97
C ALA A 664 -26.57 13.12 -12.08
N ARG A 665 -27.35 13.19 -10.99
CA ARG A 665 -27.31 14.32 -10.05
C ARG A 665 -26.03 14.33 -9.23
N SER A 666 -25.59 13.16 -8.78
CA SER A 666 -24.38 13.01 -7.99
C SER A 666 -23.12 12.95 -8.85
N GLY A 667 -23.25 12.56 -10.12
CA GLY A 667 -22.16 12.48 -11.09
C GLY A 667 -21.26 11.24 -10.90
N PHE A 668 -21.78 10.18 -10.28
CA PHE A 668 -21.07 8.93 -10.02
C PHE A 668 -22.01 7.73 -10.01
N PHE A 669 -21.47 6.51 -10.08
CA PHE A 669 -22.23 5.26 -10.02
C PHE A 669 -22.36 4.78 -8.56
N SER A 670 -23.54 4.27 -8.21
CA SER A 670 -23.80 3.60 -6.94
C SER A 670 -22.78 2.48 -6.71
N ASP A 671 -22.35 2.27 -5.47
CA ASP A 671 -21.34 1.25 -5.17
C ASP A 671 -21.92 -0.17 -5.18
N CYS A 672 -23.16 -0.31 -4.72
CA CYS A 672 -23.92 -1.55 -4.73
C CYS A 672 -25.41 -1.26 -5.01
N LEU A 673 -26.07 -2.18 -5.71
CA LEU A 673 -27.52 -2.32 -5.64
C LEU A 673 -27.84 -3.36 -4.57
N HIS A 674 -28.33 -2.90 -3.42
CA HIS A 674 -28.60 -3.74 -2.25
C HIS A 674 -29.85 -4.59 -2.47
N SER A 675 -29.73 -5.89 -2.19
CA SER A 675 -30.81 -6.86 -2.32
C SER A 675 -30.70 -7.97 -1.27
N ASP A 676 -31.81 -8.33 -0.64
CA ASP A 676 -31.86 -9.42 0.34
C ASP A 676 -31.79 -10.82 -0.31
N GLY A 677 -31.95 -10.89 -1.64
CA GLY A 677 -31.92 -12.13 -2.39
C GLY A 677 -31.28 -12.01 -3.78
N PRO A 678 -31.02 -13.15 -4.44
CA PRO A 678 -30.25 -13.20 -5.68
C PRO A 678 -30.96 -12.69 -6.94
N PHE A 679 -32.26 -12.40 -6.85
CA PHE A 679 -33.09 -12.05 -7.99
C PHE A 679 -33.86 -10.75 -7.75
N GLY A 680 -34.18 -10.04 -8.83
CA GLY A 680 -34.93 -8.78 -8.78
C GLY A 680 -34.04 -7.55 -8.82
N ALA A 681 -32.91 -7.63 -9.54
CA ALA A 681 -31.92 -6.54 -9.62
C ALA A 681 -32.51 -5.18 -10.03
N LYS A 682 -33.56 -5.16 -10.86
CA LYS A 682 -34.25 -3.92 -11.26
C LYS A 682 -34.93 -3.16 -10.12
N ASN A 683 -35.32 -3.89 -9.06
CA ASN A 683 -35.98 -3.35 -7.88
C ASN A 683 -35.02 -3.23 -6.68
N ALA A 684 -33.76 -3.62 -6.85
CA ALA A 684 -32.74 -3.49 -5.82
C ALA A 684 -32.46 -2.01 -5.50
N LEU A 685 -32.04 -1.74 -4.27
CA LEU A 685 -31.87 -0.38 -3.77
C LEU A 685 -30.46 0.13 -4.08
N ALA A 686 -30.36 1.12 -4.95
CA ALA A 686 -29.10 1.81 -5.24
C ALA A 686 -28.65 2.67 -4.05
N ASP A 687 -27.41 2.49 -3.59
CA ASP A 687 -26.82 3.38 -2.59
C ASP A 687 -26.26 4.69 -3.17
N ASP A 688 -25.86 5.61 -2.29
CA ASP A 688 -25.21 6.88 -2.65
C ASP A 688 -23.81 7.01 -2.04
N ALA A 689 -23.15 5.87 -1.76
CA ALA A 689 -21.81 5.84 -1.20
C ALA A 689 -20.76 6.09 -2.30
N LEU A 690 -20.01 7.19 -2.19
CA LEU A 690 -18.88 7.43 -3.11
C LEU A 690 -17.69 6.53 -2.72
N ARG A 691 -17.47 5.50 -3.54
CA ARG A 691 -16.39 4.50 -3.38
C ARG A 691 -15.56 4.34 -4.66
N PRO A 692 -14.32 3.83 -4.56
CA PRO A 692 -13.43 3.68 -5.71
C PRO A 692 -13.83 2.53 -6.65
N ASN A 693 -14.70 1.60 -6.24
CA ASN A 693 -15.06 0.40 -7.01
C ASN A 693 -15.62 0.70 -8.40
N GLN A 694 -16.32 1.83 -8.57
CA GLN A 694 -16.83 2.25 -9.88
C GLN A 694 -15.74 2.50 -10.92
N LEU A 695 -14.48 2.70 -10.51
CA LEU A 695 -13.37 2.94 -11.44
C LEU A 695 -13.14 1.75 -12.38
N PHE A 696 -13.51 0.53 -11.95
CA PHE A 696 -13.44 -0.67 -12.79
C PHE A 696 -14.36 -0.61 -14.01
N LEU A 697 -15.45 0.17 -13.95
CA LEU A 697 -16.31 0.40 -15.12
C LEU A 697 -15.56 1.07 -16.28
N PHE A 698 -14.51 1.84 -15.97
CA PHE A 698 -13.71 2.55 -16.97
C PHE A 698 -12.43 1.79 -17.33
N THR A 699 -11.75 1.19 -16.36
CA THR A 699 -10.54 0.40 -16.66
C THR A 699 -10.85 -0.88 -17.45
N LEU A 700 -12.06 -1.43 -17.29
CA LEU A 700 -12.55 -2.60 -18.05
C LEU A 700 -13.49 -2.25 -19.21
N ASP A 701 -13.52 -0.98 -19.62
CA ASP A 701 -14.23 -0.49 -20.83
C ASP A 701 -15.76 -0.80 -20.87
N VAL A 702 -16.39 -0.86 -19.68
CA VAL A 702 -17.84 -1.07 -19.53
C VAL A 702 -18.60 0.19 -19.95
N ILE A 703 -18.18 1.37 -19.50
CA ILE A 703 -18.86 2.63 -19.79
C ILE A 703 -18.10 3.41 -20.85
N LYS A 704 -18.73 3.61 -22.01
CA LYS A 704 -18.13 4.28 -23.18
C LYS A 704 -18.51 5.76 -23.31
N ASP A 705 -19.50 6.23 -22.53
CA ASP A 705 -19.85 7.65 -22.51
C ASP A 705 -18.74 8.46 -21.84
N LYS A 706 -18.05 9.27 -22.65
CA LYS A 706 -16.90 10.06 -22.21
C LYS A 706 -17.26 11.11 -21.15
N LYS A 707 -18.44 11.74 -21.23
CA LYS A 707 -18.84 12.79 -20.28
C LYS A 707 -19.13 12.18 -18.92
N ILE A 708 -19.83 11.05 -18.90
CA ILE A 708 -20.07 10.27 -17.68
C ILE A 708 -18.74 9.86 -17.07
N ALA A 709 -17.86 9.22 -17.86
CA ALA A 709 -16.58 8.76 -17.37
C ALA A 709 -15.69 9.89 -16.81
N GLN A 710 -15.58 11.01 -17.54
CA GLN A 710 -14.84 12.21 -17.07
C GLN A 710 -15.38 12.71 -15.74
N LYS A 711 -16.71 12.85 -15.62
CA LYS A 711 -17.33 13.36 -14.40
C LYS A 711 -17.13 12.42 -13.20
N CYS A 712 -17.28 11.11 -13.41
CA CYS A 712 -17.12 10.10 -12.35
C CYS A 712 -15.68 10.05 -11.84
N VAL A 713 -14.69 9.94 -12.75
CA VAL A 713 -13.27 9.90 -12.36
C VAL A 713 -12.88 11.20 -11.66
N GLU A 714 -13.30 12.37 -12.14
CA GLU A 714 -13.02 13.63 -11.45
C GLU A 714 -13.64 13.70 -10.05
N THR A 715 -14.82 13.10 -9.85
CA THR A 715 -15.49 13.02 -8.55
C THR A 715 -14.72 12.14 -7.57
N CYS A 716 -14.10 11.06 -8.04
CA CYS A 716 -13.26 10.17 -7.23
C CYS A 716 -11.97 10.83 -6.72
N GLN A 717 -11.57 12.02 -7.21
CA GLN A 717 -10.43 12.76 -6.65
C GLN A 717 -10.59 13.10 -5.16
N GLU A 718 -11.82 13.15 -4.65
CA GLU A 718 -12.08 13.37 -3.22
C GLU A 718 -11.56 12.22 -2.34
N LEU A 719 -11.45 11.02 -2.90
CA LEU A 719 -10.98 9.84 -2.18
C LEU A 719 -9.45 9.79 -2.07
N LEU A 720 -8.73 10.59 -2.85
CA LEU A 720 -7.27 10.49 -2.94
C LEU A 720 -6.56 11.00 -1.69
N VAL A 721 -5.56 10.23 -1.26
CA VAL A 721 -4.54 10.57 -0.27
C VAL A 721 -3.16 10.15 -0.82
N PRO A 722 -2.03 10.64 -0.28
CA PRO A 722 -0.72 10.24 -0.77
C PRO A 722 -0.51 8.72 -0.73
N GLY A 723 -0.25 8.13 -1.90
CA GLY A 723 -0.01 6.71 -2.11
C GLY A 723 -1.23 5.80 -1.92
N GLY A 724 -2.45 6.32 -1.79
CA GLY A 724 -3.64 5.51 -1.57
C GLY A 724 -4.96 6.20 -1.94
N ILE A 725 -6.05 5.43 -1.88
CA ILE A 725 -7.41 5.92 -2.13
C ILE A 725 -8.35 5.44 -1.02
N ARG A 726 -9.09 6.37 -0.39
CA ARG A 726 -10.09 6.06 0.64
C ARG A 726 -11.14 5.10 0.09
N SER A 727 -11.44 4.07 0.87
CA SER A 727 -12.49 3.08 0.54
C SER A 727 -13.91 3.68 0.55
N LEU A 728 -14.10 4.81 1.26
CA LEU A 728 -15.36 5.54 1.34
C LEU A 728 -15.05 7.04 1.53
N ALA A 729 -15.81 7.92 0.88
CA ALA A 729 -15.71 9.36 1.09
C ALA A 729 -16.21 9.78 2.49
N ASP A 730 -15.59 10.80 3.10
CA ASP A 730 -16.05 11.40 4.37
C ASP A 730 -17.29 12.27 4.12
N ARG A 731 -18.42 11.60 3.89
CA ARG A 731 -19.73 12.20 3.59
C ARG A 731 -20.84 11.46 4.31
N LYS A 732 -21.96 12.16 4.50
CA LYS A 732 -23.21 11.51 4.85
C LYS A 732 -23.77 10.73 3.65
N VAL A 733 -24.38 9.58 3.92
CA VAL A 733 -25.09 8.74 2.95
C VAL A 733 -26.58 8.75 3.25
N LYS A 734 -27.42 8.73 2.21
CA LYS A 734 -28.87 8.60 2.33
C LYS A 734 -29.26 7.15 2.58
N MET A 735 -28.63 6.21 1.87
CA MET A 735 -28.80 4.79 2.14
C MET A 735 -27.98 4.42 3.39
N PRO A 736 -28.62 4.03 4.51
CA PRO A 736 -27.91 3.77 5.76
C PRO A 736 -27.05 2.50 5.65
N ILE A 737 -25.79 2.58 6.12
CA ILE A 737 -24.90 1.41 6.25
C ILE A 737 -24.93 0.95 7.71
N HIS A 738 -25.74 -0.06 7.99
CA HIS A 738 -25.90 -0.60 9.32
C HIS A 738 -24.77 -1.59 9.66
N ILE A 739 -24.02 -1.30 10.73
CA ILE A 739 -22.98 -2.19 11.26
C ILE A 739 -23.35 -2.56 12.69
N PHE A 740 -23.74 -3.82 12.89
CA PHE A 740 -24.16 -4.36 14.17
C PHE A 740 -23.13 -5.35 14.71
N TYR A 741 -22.85 -5.28 16.00
CA TYR A 741 -22.09 -6.28 16.73
C TYR A 741 -22.81 -6.59 18.05
N ASN A 742 -23.15 -7.86 18.29
CA ASN A 742 -23.95 -8.30 19.44
C ASN A 742 -25.23 -7.44 19.62
N ASP A 743 -26.02 -7.32 18.54
CA ASP A 743 -27.25 -6.50 18.45
C ASP A 743 -27.09 -5.00 18.73
N LYS A 744 -25.85 -4.52 18.91
CA LYS A 744 -25.54 -3.11 19.11
C LYS A 744 -25.07 -2.47 17.82
N LEU A 745 -25.76 -1.39 17.45
CA LEU A 745 -25.31 -0.51 16.37
C LEU A 745 -24.00 0.18 16.78
N LEU A 746 -22.94 -0.02 15.99
CA LEU A 746 -21.61 0.48 16.32
C LEU A 746 -21.41 1.96 15.97
N LYS A 747 -22.15 2.49 14.99
CA LYS A 747 -21.97 3.85 14.46
C LYS A 747 -23.26 4.39 13.83
N ASP A 748 -23.35 5.72 13.66
CA ASP A 748 -24.39 6.36 12.85
C ASP A 748 -24.35 5.79 11.41
N PRO A 749 -25.40 5.09 10.95
CA PRO A 749 -25.40 4.42 9.66
C PRO A 749 -25.48 5.42 8.49
N HIS A 750 -25.88 6.68 8.74
CA HIS A 750 -25.83 7.75 7.75
C HIS A 750 -24.48 8.47 7.71
N ALA A 751 -23.55 8.17 8.62
CA ALA A 751 -22.18 8.68 8.63
C ALA A 751 -21.16 7.55 8.91
N PRO A 752 -21.07 6.53 8.02
CA PRO A 752 -20.27 5.34 8.29
C PRO A 752 -18.75 5.58 8.22
N TYR A 753 -18.30 6.71 7.64
CA TYR A 753 -16.88 7.01 7.44
C TYR A 753 -16.01 6.94 8.72
N SER A 754 -15.07 6.01 8.78
CA SER A 754 -14.05 5.85 9.83
C SER A 754 -12.65 6.06 9.25
N GLY A 755 -12.01 7.17 9.61
CA GLY A 755 -10.71 7.57 9.10
C GLY A 755 -9.50 6.97 9.82
N GLU A 756 -9.68 6.28 10.95
CA GLU A 756 -8.60 5.65 11.70
C GLU A 756 -8.81 4.13 11.81
N TYR A 757 -7.78 3.34 11.49
CA TYR A 757 -7.78 1.88 11.63
C TYR A 757 -6.88 1.47 12.80
N LYS A 758 -7.46 1.44 14.01
CA LYS A 758 -6.79 1.04 15.26
C LYS A 758 -7.81 0.57 16.29
N GLY A 759 -7.33 -0.04 17.37
CA GLY A 759 -8.16 -0.53 18.46
C GLY A 759 -8.66 -1.95 18.24
N ASP A 760 -9.71 -2.28 18.99
CA ASP A 760 -10.35 -3.59 18.98
C ASP A 760 -10.79 -4.04 17.58
N GLU A 761 -10.71 -5.34 17.33
CA GLU A 761 -10.97 -5.93 16.01
C GLU A 761 -12.41 -5.71 15.54
N ASP A 762 -13.37 -6.12 16.37
CA ASP A 762 -14.76 -6.23 15.97
C ASP A 762 -15.49 -4.89 16.06
N THR A 763 -15.15 -4.05 17.04
CA THR A 763 -15.87 -2.80 17.30
C THR A 763 -15.25 -1.58 16.62
N GLN A 764 -13.98 -1.64 16.19
CA GLN A 764 -13.26 -0.50 15.60
C GLN A 764 -12.60 -0.82 14.26
N ARG A 765 -11.73 -1.84 14.20
CA ARG A 765 -10.95 -2.13 12.98
C ARG A 765 -11.80 -2.67 11.83
N LYS A 766 -12.61 -3.71 12.03
CA LYS A 766 -13.52 -4.25 11.00
C LYS A 766 -14.48 -3.18 10.46
N PRO A 767 -15.16 -2.37 11.30
CA PRO A 767 -15.98 -1.24 10.83
C PRO A 767 -15.19 -0.18 10.04
N ALA A 768 -13.91 0.03 10.32
CA ALA A 768 -13.08 1.01 9.61
C ALA A 768 -12.44 0.49 8.31
N TYR A 769 -12.17 -0.82 8.23
CA TYR A 769 -11.30 -1.44 7.22
C TYR A 769 -11.66 -1.08 5.77
N HIS A 770 -12.95 -1.03 5.46
CA HIS A 770 -13.45 -0.61 4.14
C HIS A 770 -14.43 0.56 4.21
N ASN A 771 -14.47 1.33 5.30
CA ASN A 771 -15.35 2.50 5.40
C ASN A 771 -14.57 3.78 5.67
N GLY A 772 -13.39 3.95 5.10
CA GLY A 772 -12.66 5.22 5.20
C GLY A 772 -11.15 5.06 5.21
N THR A 773 -10.66 3.90 5.67
CA THR A 773 -9.28 3.45 5.47
C THR A 773 -8.91 3.59 3.98
N ALA A 774 -7.71 4.13 3.72
CA ALA A 774 -7.20 4.27 2.36
C ALA A 774 -6.40 3.04 1.95
N TRP A 775 -6.61 2.57 0.73
CA TRP A 775 -6.03 1.35 0.19
C TRP A 775 -5.02 1.68 -0.92
N THR A 776 -3.92 0.93 -0.97
CA THR A 776 -2.85 1.18 -1.95
C THR A 776 -3.12 0.49 -3.29
N TRP A 777 -3.88 -0.62 -3.32
CA TRP A 777 -4.15 -1.37 -4.56
C TRP A 777 -5.21 -0.77 -5.50
N PRO A 778 -6.33 -0.14 -5.04
CA PRO A 778 -7.28 0.51 -5.95
C PRO A 778 -6.80 1.90 -6.40
N PHE A 779 -5.73 2.43 -5.78
CA PHE A 779 -5.20 3.74 -6.12
C PHE A 779 -4.59 3.80 -7.54
N PRO A 780 -3.79 2.82 -7.99
CA PRO A 780 -3.40 2.69 -9.39
C PRO A 780 -4.58 2.59 -10.36
N VAL A 781 -5.68 1.94 -9.96
CA VAL A 781 -6.90 1.83 -10.78
C VAL A 781 -7.50 3.22 -11.06
N PHE A 782 -7.45 4.14 -10.09
CA PHE A 782 -7.82 5.55 -10.34
C PHE A 782 -6.94 6.20 -11.40
N CYS A 783 -5.62 5.99 -11.30
CA CYS A 783 -4.65 6.58 -12.22
C CYS A 783 -4.79 6.02 -13.64
N GLU A 784 -5.09 4.72 -13.76
CA GLU A 784 -5.43 4.06 -15.02
C GLU A 784 -6.74 4.61 -15.59
N ALA A 785 -7.81 4.69 -14.78
CA ALA A 785 -9.09 5.24 -15.22
C ALA A 785 -8.95 6.69 -15.71
N TRP A 786 -8.19 7.53 -15.00
CA TRP A 786 -7.87 8.89 -15.42
C TRP A 786 -7.18 8.91 -16.80
N ALA A 787 -6.14 8.10 -16.97
CA ALA A 787 -5.38 8.04 -18.21
C ALA A 787 -6.22 7.50 -19.38
N LYS A 788 -7.06 6.48 -19.19
CA LYS A 788 -7.96 5.96 -20.24
C LYS A 788 -8.99 7.00 -20.65
N VAL A 789 -9.53 7.77 -19.69
CA VAL A 789 -10.61 8.73 -19.93
C VAL A 789 -10.11 10.03 -20.58
N PHE A 790 -8.95 10.54 -20.15
CA PHE A 790 -8.38 11.80 -20.66
C PHE A 790 -7.31 11.60 -21.74
N GLY A 791 -6.86 10.35 -21.94
CA GLY A 791 -5.93 9.96 -22.99
C GLY A 791 -4.47 10.33 -22.69
N ARG A 792 -3.61 10.12 -23.69
CA ARG A 792 -2.13 10.14 -23.56
C ARG A 792 -1.56 11.38 -22.87
N ASN A 793 -2.13 12.55 -23.12
CA ASN A 793 -1.65 13.81 -22.55
C ASN A 793 -1.90 13.96 -21.03
N SER A 794 -2.64 13.03 -20.42
CA SER A 794 -2.86 12.96 -18.97
C SER A 794 -1.93 11.95 -18.26
N HIS A 795 -1.11 11.19 -19.00
CA HIS A 795 -0.25 10.14 -18.40
C HIS A 795 0.73 10.72 -17.37
N SER A 796 1.30 11.90 -17.62
CA SER A 796 2.21 12.56 -16.69
C SER A 796 1.51 12.97 -15.38
N THR A 797 0.23 13.33 -15.43
CA THR A 797 -0.61 13.57 -14.25
C THR A 797 -0.75 12.29 -13.43
N SER A 798 -1.16 11.19 -14.08
CA SER A 798 -1.30 9.88 -13.44
C SER A 798 0.01 9.37 -12.83
N LEU A 799 1.13 9.53 -13.54
CA LEU A 799 2.46 9.19 -13.05
C LEU A 799 2.88 10.05 -11.85
N ALA A 800 2.54 11.34 -11.83
CA ALA A 800 2.83 12.22 -10.69
C ALA A 800 2.05 11.78 -9.43
N TRP A 801 0.78 11.39 -9.57
CA TRP A 801 0.00 10.81 -8.46
C TRP A 801 0.62 9.50 -7.99
N LEU A 802 0.90 8.55 -8.88
CA LEU A 802 1.57 7.28 -8.55
C LEU A 802 2.91 7.52 -7.84
N GLY A 803 3.63 8.59 -8.19
CA GLY A 803 4.85 9.05 -7.52
C GLY A 803 4.74 9.18 -6.00
N SER A 804 3.56 9.50 -5.48
CA SER A 804 3.32 9.73 -4.05
C SER A 804 3.52 8.48 -3.17
N VAL A 805 3.59 7.27 -3.75
CA VAL A 805 3.92 6.04 -3.01
C VAL A 805 5.36 6.03 -2.46
N LEU A 806 6.25 6.87 -3.01
CA LEU A 806 7.66 6.92 -2.61
C LEU A 806 7.83 7.16 -1.09
N ASP A 807 7.03 8.05 -0.50
CA ASP A 807 7.07 8.34 0.93
C ASP A 807 6.61 7.16 1.79
N LEU A 808 5.78 6.26 1.24
CA LEU A 808 5.35 5.05 1.91
C LEU A 808 6.45 3.99 1.92
N MET A 809 7.19 3.83 0.82
CA MET A 809 8.31 2.88 0.69
C MET A 809 9.47 3.19 1.66
N ARG A 810 9.50 4.40 2.24
CA ARG A 810 10.45 4.80 3.28
C ARG A 810 9.94 4.58 4.72
N LYS A 811 8.81 3.89 4.91
CA LYS A 811 8.18 3.60 6.22
C LYS A 811 7.83 2.11 6.31
N GLY A 812 7.85 1.54 7.52
CA GLY A 812 7.56 0.11 7.70
C GLY A 812 8.65 -0.76 7.05
N ALA A 813 8.29 -1.68 6.16
CA ALA A 813 9.24 -2.50 5.40
C ALA A 813 9.91 -1.62 4.33
N ALA A 814 11.21 -1.34 4.53
CA ALA A 814 11.96 -0.45 3.66
C ALA A 814 11.97 -0.98 2.22
N GLY A 815 11.51 -0.16 1.27
CA GLY A 815 11.44 -0.52 -0.15
C GLY A 815 10.11 -1.13 -0.60
N TYR A 816 9.11 -1.22 0.27
CA TYR A 816 7.83 -1.88 -0.02
C TYR A 816 6.62 -0.97 0.22
N ILE A 817 5.51 -1.26 -0.46
CA ILE A 817 4.27 -0.50 -0.32
C ILE A 817 3.37 -1.21 0.71
N PRO A 818 2.80 -0.50 1.70
CA PRO A 818 1.91 -1.09 2.68
C PRO A 818 0.55 -1.43 2.08
N GLU A 819 -0.24 -2.22 2.79
CA GLU A 819 -1.60 -2.62 2.44
C GLU A 819 -2.57 -1.44 2.48
N ILE A 820 -2.61 -0.77 3.62
CA ILE A 820 -3.58 0.28 3.95
C ILE A 820 -2.95 1.42 4.73
N LEU A 821 -3.63 2.56 4.71
CA LEU A 821 -3.32 3.76 5.46
C LEU A 821 -4.57 4.21 6.22
N ASP A 822 -4.39 4.88 7.35
CA ASP A 822 -5.46 5.66 7.96
C ASP A 822 -6.06 6.61 6.89
N GLY A 823 -7.38 6.64 6.81
CA GLY A 823 -8.10 7.54 5.91
C GLY A 823 -7.83 9.01 6.24
N ASP A 824 -7.73 9.35 7.52
CA ASP A 824 -7.46 10.69 8.01
C ASP A 824 -5.96 10.99 8.10
N PHE A 825 -5.61 12.27 7.90
CA PHE A 825 -4.26 12.78 8.04
C PHE A 825 -3.76 12.51 9.48
N PRO A 826 -2.56 11.94 9.67
CA PRO A 826 -1.41 11.92 8.76
C PRO A 826 -1.28 10.69 7.84
N HIS A 827 -2.35 9.93 7.62
CA HIS A 827 -2.35 8.75 6.75
C HIS A 827 -1.29 7.72 7.18
N THR A 828 -1.27 7.40 8.47
CA THR A 828 -0.29 6.43 9.02
C THR A 828 -0.49 5.07 8.34
N PRO A 829 0.58 4.41 7.86
CA PRO A 829 0.50 3.04 7.37
C PRO A 829 -0.04 2.06 8.42
N ARG A 830 -0.90 1.15 7.97
CA ARG A 830 -1.60 0.12 8.74
C ARG A 830 -1.51 -1.20 7.96
N GLY A 831 -2.07 -2.26 8.55
CA GLY A 831 -2.06 -3.58 7.90
C GLY A 831 -0.63 -4.10 7.70
N CYS A 832 -0.46 -4.96 6.70
CA CYS A 832 0.86 -5.38 6.25
C CYS A 832 1.63 -4.20 5.69
N ASP A 833 2.91 -4.07 6.00
CA ASP A 833 3.74 -2.97 5.50
C ASP A 833 4.51 -3.33 4.21
N ALA A 834 4.40 -4.58 3.76
CA ALA A 834 4.73 -5.00 2.41
C ALA A 834 3.55 -5.83 1.84
N GLN A 835 2.84 -5.29 0.86
CA GLN A 835 1.70 -5.95 0.21
C GLN A 835 1.91 -6.12 -1.30
N ALA A 836 1.72 -7.36 -1.77
CA ALA A 836 1.75 -7.79 -3.15
C ALA A 836 0.81 -7.02 -4.08
N TRP A 837 -0.51 -6.96 -3.83
CA TRP A 837 -1.47 -6.36 -4.77
C TRP A 837 -1.26 -4.85 -4.97
N GLY A 838 -0.89 -4.12 -3.91
CA GLY A 838 -0.58 -2.69 -3.98
C GLY A 838 0.69 -2.44 -4.79
N SER A 839 1.73 -3.23 -4.53
CA SER A 839 3.01 -3.12 -5.23
C SER A 839 2.89 -3.48 -6.71
N SER A 840 2.21 -4.58 -7.02
CA SER A 840 2.01 -5.05 -8.41
C SER A 840 1.14 -4.12 -9.23
N GLU A 841 0.03 -3.60 -8.70
CA GLU A 841 -0.82 -2.66 -9.44
C GLU A 841 -0.10 -1.32 -9.68
N VAL A 842 0.71 -0.83 -8.74
CA VAL A 842 1.57 0.35 -8.97
C VAL A 842 2.57 0.07 -10.09
N ALA A 843 3.28 -1.06 -10.04
CA ALA A 843 4.22 -1.44 -11.10
C ALA A 843 3.55 -1.55 -12.47
N ARG A 844 2.41 -2.25 -12.52
CA ARG A 844 1.59 -2.46 -13.72
C ARG A 844 1.21 -1.13 -14.37
N VAL A 845 0.62 -0.22 -13.61
CA VAL A 845 0.11 1.04 -14.16
C VAL A 845 1.25 2.00 -14.51
N ILE A 846 2.35 2.05 -13.74
CA ILE A 846 3.52 2.86 -14.13
C ILE A 846 4.13 2.34 -15.44
N HIS A 847 4.29 1.03 -15.59
CA HIS A 847 4.79 0.43 -16.83
C HIS A 847 3.89 0.78 -18.01
N TRP A 848 2.58 0.48 -17.88
CA TRP A 848 1.60 0.76 -18.92
C TRP A 848 1.54 2.23 -19.34
N LEU A 849 1.68 3.18 -18.41
CA LEU A 849 1.65 4.62 -18.73
C LEU A 849 2.91 5.10 -19.49
N ARG A 850 4.03 4.38 -19.38
CA ARG A 850 5.31 4.73 -20.00
C ARG A 850 5.45 4.20 -21.43
N HIS A 851 4.68 3.19 -21.80
CA HIS A 851 4.71 2.51 -23.10
C HIS A 851 3.44 2.82 -23.91
#